data_AF-A0A3M1WKP7-F1
#
_entry.id   AF-A0A3M1WKP7-F1
#
_cell.length_a   1.000
_cell.length_b   1.000
_cell.length_c   1.000
_cell.angle_alpha   90.00
_cell.angle_beta   90.00
_cell.angle_gamma   90.00
#
_symmetry.space_group_name_H-M   'P 1'
#
loop_
_entity.id
_entity.type
_entity.pdbx_description
1 polymer ?
#
loop_
_entity_poly.entity_id
_entity_poly.type
_entity_poly.pdbx_seq_one_letter_code
_entity_poly.pdbx_strand_id
1 'polypeptide(L)'
;MSLGVGSLAFFGSAALADHFHYTEPWILGLRFASLIIFALALGFFLFKPLWKRIPDARMARFIEERHGELHDRLVTAAEFIERDERLRAPLVHRLIRDAAERIASVSLDAVTSRRRLWLYGSALLVLLGLCGWLFTAGPRPLLTGLAKLYAPWSEAAGISPYTIMVTPGDARVPKGADQMIGARLHGFHAERVDLYLKRPDHPAWIRQPMDLDEEARTYRFLLFNLQQDVTYYVQADHIRSPIFTIDVAELAWVDQIDLTYRFPPYTHRPTRTVEDGGDIVAIKGTRVNILATLTRPAEAATLVLQNGVRQEMKPVGPNRFAGEIIVRSTTTYRIDLTSAGETYTGSNVYDITAVDDRAPTVTIEKPGRDVKATSIQEVFTQARAEDDNGITALELRFSINGGEEQTVTLYRARRDAPRRIIGTHTFFLEEYHLQPGDVISYYAMARDNNTASGPNQGMSDIYFLQIRPFERTYRQAEQNMRSQGGEGSNSALTQRQKEIIAATWRVIRERPISTPEEFVENMNTIALGQDRLREDTEALVGRIRRRMGLTLDEMTEFKRLAEYLEHAAEHMKAALTELKARQPKSALQPEQRALQQLMRADAVFREIQVAFATNAQGSDDRAEAEDLADLFELELDRMKNQYETLQR
;
A
#
# COMPACT_ATOMS: atom_id res chain seq x y z
N MET A 1 -46.61 3.67 -42.91
CA MET A 1 -45.25 3.82 -43.48
C MET A 1 -44.69 5.23 -43.32
N SER A 2 -45.48 6.31 -43.45
CA SER A 2 -45.00 7.70 -43.36
C SER A 2 -44.26 8.05 -42.05
N LEU A 3 -44.77 7.60 -40.90
CA LEU A 3 -44.14 7.92 -39.62
C LEU A 3 -42.82 7.17 -39.36
N GLY A 4 -42.65 5.96 -39.90
CA GLY A 4 -41.42 5.18 -39.74
C GLY A 4 -40.22 5.81 -40.45
N VAL A 5 -40.46 6.44 -41.61
CA VAL A 5 -39.42 7.16 -42.37
C VAL A 5 -39.01 8.45 -41.64
N GLY A 6 -39.98 9.16 -41.03
CA GLY A 6 -39.70 10.33 -40.21
C GLY A 6 -38.86 9.99 -38.97
N SER A 7 -39.21 8.93 -38.25
CA SER A 7 -38.44 8.49 -37.07
C SER A 7 -37.04 8.00 -37.43
N LEU A 8 -36.86 7.26 -38.53
CA LEU A 8 -35.53 6.81 -38.98
C LEU A 8 -34.63 7.98 -39.37
N ALA A 9 -35.16 8.97 -40.09
CA ALA A 9 -34.41 10.18 -40.42
C ALA A 9 -34.03 10.98 -39.16
N PHE A 10 -34.94 11.03 -38.19
CA PHE A 10 -34.75 11.70 -36.90
C PHE A 10 -33.62 11.06 -36.07
N PHE A 11 -33.65 9.74 -35.86
CA PHE A 11 -32.60 9.04 -35.11
C PHE A 11 -31.27 8.96 -35.88
N GLY A 12 -31.31 8.82 -37.20
CA GLY A 12 -30.11 8.85 -38.05
C GLY A 12 -29.37 10.19 -37.97
N SER A 13 -30.11 11.30 -37.90
CA SER A 13 -29.52 12.64 -37.76
C SER A 13 -28.82 12.84 -36.41
N ALA A 14 -29.35 12.24 -35.33
CA ALA A 14 -28.75 12.33 -34.00
C ALA A 14 -27.45 11.50 -33.88
N ALA A 15 -27.42 10.32 -34.51
CA ALA A 15 -26.20 9.49 -34.57
C ALA A 15 -25.09 10.14 -35.42
N LEU A 16 -25.45 10.81 -36.52
CA LEU A 16 -24.51 11.57 -37.32
C LEU A 16 -23.97 12.81 -36.57
N ALA A 17 -24.81 13.49 -35.77
CA ALA A 17 -24.37 14.63 -34.98
C ALA A 17 -23.34 14.27 -33.89
N ASP A 18 -23.46 13.07 -33.31
CA ASP A 18 -22.50 12.52 -32.33
C ASP A 18 -21.14 12.23 -32.99
N HIS A 19 -21.14 11.68 -34.22
CA HIS A 19 -19.92 11.43 -34.99
C HIS A 19 -19.14 12.72 -35.34
N PHE A 20 -19.83 13.85 -35.53
CA PHE A 20 -19.21 15.12 -35.89
C PHE A 20 -19.06 16.09 -34.70
N HIS A 21 -19.06 15.57 -33.46
CA HIS A 21 -18.79 16.32 -32.24
C HIS A 21 -19.63 17.60 -32.06
N TYR A 22 -20.87 17.62 -32.56
CA TYR A 22 -21.82 18.71 -32.32
C TYR A 22 -21.36 20.12 -32.74
N THR A 23 -20.71 20.26 -33.90
CA THR A 23 -20.39 21.59 -34.45
C THR A 23 -21.64 22.36 -34.92
N GLU A 24 -21.74 23.65 -34.58
CA GLU A 24 -22.93 24.49 -34.82
C GLU A 24 -23.53 24.47 -36.24
N PRO A 25 -22.75 24.58 -37.34
CA PRO A 25 -23.34 24.62 -38.69
C PRO A 25 -23.97 23.29 -39.12
N TRP A 26 -23.43 22.17 -38.66
CA TRP A 26 -23.95 20.83 -38.98
C TRP A 26 -25.24 20.51 -38.22
N ILE A 27 -25.36 20.98 -36.99
CA ILE A 27 -26.58 20.86 -36.18
C ILE A 27 -27.75 21.59 -36.86
N LEU A 28 -27.52 22.81 -37.33
CA LEU A 28 -28.53 23.59 -38.06
C LEU A 28 -28.95 22.89 -39.37
N GLY A 29 -27.99 22.41 -40.16
CA GLY A 29 -28.26 21.69 -41.42
C GLY A 29 -29.10 20.42 -41.22
N LEU A 30 -28.73 19.59 -40.25
CA LEU A 30 -29.46 18.35 -39.93
C LEU A 30 -30.87 18.65 -39.37
N ARG A 31 -31.03 19.73 -38.60
CA ARG A 31 -32.33 20.18 -38.09
C ARG A 31 -33.28 20.61 -39.20
N PHE A 32 -32.80 21.39 -40.18
CA PHE A 32 -33.62 21.79 -41.31
C PHE A 32 -33.97 20.61 -42.23
N ALA A 33 -33.01 19.74 -42.52
CA ALA A 33 -33.24 18.56 -43.36
C ALA A 33 -34.30 17.63 -42.78
N SER A 34 -34.22 17.34 -41.48
CA SER A 34 -35.20 16.49 -40.77
C SER A 34 -36.59 17.12 -40.71
N LEU A 35 -36.70 18.43 -40.46
CA LEU A 35 -37.98 19.16 -40.50
C LEU A 35 -38.62 19.16 -41.89
N ILE A 36 -37.83 19.34 -42.95
CA ILE A 36 -38.32 19.33 -44.34
C ILE A 36 -38.83 17.94 -44.70
N ILE A 37 -38.08 16.87 -44.36
CA ILE A 37 -38.50 15.49 -44.61
C ILE A 37 -39.80 15.17 -43.86
N PHE A 38 -39.91 15.61 -42.59
CA PHE A 38 -41.12 15.41 -41.81
C PHE A 38 -42.32 16.18 -42.39
N ALA A 39 -42.14 17.44 -42.78
CA ALA A 39 -43.19 18.25 -43.40
C ALA A 39 -43.64 17.67 -44.76
N LEU A 40 -42.71 17.18 -45.58
CA LEU A 40 -43.01 16.50 -46.84
C LEU A 40 -43.78 15.19 -46.61
N ALA A 41 -43.37 14.40 -45.61
CA ALA A 41 -44.07 13.16 -45.26
C ALA A 41 -45.50 13.44 -44.75
N LEU A 42 -45.69 14.47 -43.93
CA LEU A 42 -47.01 14.88 -43.43
C LEU A 42 -47.90 15.41 -44.58
N GLY A 43 -47.33 16.24 -45.45
CA GLY A 43 -48.02 16.80 -46.61
C GLY A 43 -48.49 15.72 -47.59
N PHE A 44 -47.61 14.77 -47.93
CA PHE A 44 -47.89 13.76 -48.94
C PHE A 44 -48.81 12.64 -48.45
N PHE A 45 -48.67 12.20 -47.19
CA PHE A 45 -49.40 11.03 -46.68
C PHE A 45 -50.61 11.36 -45.81
N LEU A 46 -50.67 12.53 -45.17
CA LEU A 46 -51.81 12.92 -44.34
C LEU A 46 -52.69 13.95 -45.05
N PHE A 47 -52.10 15.08 -45.47
CA PHE A 47 -52.88 16.18 -46.05
C PHE A 47 -53.39 15.88 -47.47
N LYS A 48 -52.53 15.37 -48.36
CA LYS A 48 -52.93 15.08 -49.75
C LYS A 48 -54.13 14.13 -49.90
N PRO A 49 -54.26 13.02 -49.15
CA PRO A 49 -55.46 12.19 -49.23
C PRO A 49 -56.68 12.83 -48.56
N LEU A 50 -56.52 13.60 -47.49
CA LEU A 50 -57.62 14.32 -46.83
C LEU A 50 -58.15 15.50 -47.66
N TRP A 51 -57.31 16.10 -48.52
CA TRP A 51 -57.71 17.22 -49.36
C TRP A 51 -58.47 16.81 -50.63
N LYS A 52 -58.42 15.53 -51.01
CA LYS A 52 -59.21 15.03 -52.15
C LYS A 52 -60.67 14.93 -51.74
N ARG A 53 -61.48 15.92 -52.11
CA ARG A 53 -62.94 15.81 -52.06
C ARG A 53 -63.40 14.71 -53.00
N ILE A 54 -64.06 13.69 -52.46
CA ILE A 54 -64.76 12.70 -53.26
C ILE A 54 -66.09 13.34 -53.64
N PRO A 55 -66.42 13.51 -54.94
CA PRO A 55 -67.68 14.13 -55.34
C PRO A 55 -68.87 13.33 -54.82
N ASP A 56 -69.92 14.04 -54.41
CA ASP A 56 -71.06 13.46 -53.68
C ASP A 56 -71.80 12.41 -54.52
N ALA A 57 -71.86 12.60 -55.85
CA ALA A 57 -72.41 11.60 -56.78
C ALA A 57 -71.62 10.26 -56.78
N ARG A 58 -70.30 10.30 -56.58
CA ARG A 58 -69.47 9.08 -56.50
C ARG A 58 -69.67 8.36 -55.16
N MET A 59 -69.87 9.11 -54.09
CA MET A 59 -70.19 8.54 -52.77
C MET A 59 -71.59 7.92 -52.77
N ALA A 60 -72.57 8.62 -53.36
CA ALA A 60 -73.92 8.13 -53.58
C ALA A 60 -73.92 6.81 -54.37
N ARG A 61 -73.15 6.74 -55.46
CA ARG A 61 -73.01 5.52 -56.29
C ARG A 61 -72.37 4.37 -55.54
N PHE A 62 -71.36 4.65 -54.71
CA PHE A 62 -70.71 3.64 -53.88
C PHE A 62 -71.64 3.06 -52.80
N ILE A 63 -72.56 3.88 -52.28
CA ILE A 63 -73.57 3.45 -51.31
C ILE A 63 -74.64 2.60 -52.01
N GLU A 64 -75.12 3.00 -53.18
CA GLU A 64 -76.13 2.25 -53.95
C GLU A 64 -75.61 0.94 -54.53
N GLU A 65 -74.35 0.87 -55.01
CA GLU A 65 -73.73 -0.38 -55.49
C GLU A 65 -73.65 -1.46 -54.40
N ARG A 66 -73.63 -1.05 -53.12
CA ARG A 66 -73.64 -1.97 -51.97
C ARG A 66 -75.03 -2.21 -51.38
N HIS A 67 -75.99 -1.33 -51.63
CA HIS A 67 -77.38 -1.42 -51.18
C HIS A 67 -78.35 -1.11 -52.34
N GLY A 68 -78.72 -2.15 -53.10
CA GLY A 68 -79.55 -2.03 -54.31
C GLY A 68 -81.00 -1.61 -54.10
N GLU A 69 -81.48 -1.42 -52.87
CA GLU A 69 -82.86 -1.04 -52.56
C GLU A 69 -83.18 0.44 -52.84
N LEU A 70 -82.16 1.26 -53.12
CA LEU A 70 -82.30 2.71 -53.34
C LEU A 70 -82.64 3.09 -54.80
N HIS A 71 -82.55 2.15 -55.75
CA HIS A 71 -83.01 2.28 -57.15
C HIS A 71 -82.57 3.58 -57.86
N ASP A 72 -81.28 3.90 -57.85
CA ASP A 72 -80.65 5.09 -58.45
C ASP A 72 -81.16 6.45 -57.92
N ARG A 73 -81.99 6.48 -56.87
CA ARG A 73 -82.58 7.72 -56.34
C ARG A 73 -81.55 8.58 -55.63
N LEU A 74 -80.60 7.97 -54.93
CA LEU A 74 -79.56 8.69 -54.19
C LEU A 74 -78.51 9.27 -55.15
N VAL A 75 -78.08 8.51 -56.16
CA VAL A 75 -77.21 9.04 -57.22
C VAL A 75 -77.89 10.18 -57.96
N THR A 76 -79.15 9.99 -58.35
CA THR A 76 -79.92 11.04 -59.06
C THR A 76 -80.07 12.30 -58.20
N ALA A 77 -80.44 12.15 -56.92
CA ALA A 77 -80.55 13.29 -56.01
C ALA A 77 -79.22 14.02 -55.81
N ALA A 78 -78.10 13.30 -55.69
CA ALA A 78 -76.77 13.89 -55.55
C ALA A 78 -76.32 14.63 -56.82
N GLU A 79 -76.55 14.06 -58.01
CA GLU A 79 -76.24 14.71 -59.30
C GLU A 79 -77.04 16.01 -59.51
N PHE A 80 -78.31 16.04 -59.11
CA PHE A 80 -79.13 17.26 -59.19
C PHE A 80 -78.71 18.34 -58.19
N ILE A 81 -78.21 17.97 -57.00
CA ILE A 81 -77.65 18.92 -56.04
C ILE A 81 -76.33 19.49 -56.56
N GLU A 82 -75.48 18.67 -57.19
CA GLU A 82 -74.16 19.07 -57.67
C GLU A 82 -74.23 19.98 -58.92
N ARG A 83 -75.29 19.89 -59.72
CA ARG A 83 -75.52 20.73 -60.93
C ARG A 83 -76.23 22.07 -60.67
N ASP A 84 -76.67 22.35 -59.45
CA ASP A 84 -77.31 23.59 -59.00
C ASP A 84 -78.46 24.11 -59.90
N GLU A 85 -79.29 23.21 -60.46
CA GLU A 85 -80.48 23.58 -61.24
C GLU A 85 -81.65 23.98 -60.32
N ARG A 86 -81.53 25.13 -59.64
CA ARG A 86 -82.53 25.67 -58.69
C ARG A 86 -83.83 26.22 -59.33
N LEU A 87 -84.11 25.92 -60.60
CA LEU A 87 -85.16 26.58 -61.38
C LEU A 87 -86.40 25.70 -61.72
N ARG A 88 -86.57 24.52 -61.11
CA ARG A 88 -87.84 23.72 -61.15
C ARG A 88 -88.22 23.22 -59.75
N ALA A 89 -89.12 23.96 -59.09
CA ALA A 89 -89.17 24.12 -57.62
C ALA A 89 -90.18 23.29 -56.76
N PRO A 90 -90.73 22.13 -57.18
CA PRO A 90 -91.29 21.20 -56.18
C PRO A 90 -90.93 19.71 -56.32
N LEU A 91 -90.59 19.23 -57.52
CA LEU A 91 -90.35 17.79 -57.76
C LEU A 91 -89.00 17.32 -57.19
N VAL A 92 -87.96 18.15 -57.36
CA VAL A 92 -86.61 17.90 -56.82
C VAL A 92 -86.64 17.85 -55.30
N HIS A 93 -87.42 18.72 -54.66
CA HIS A 93 -87.56 18.75 -53.20
C HIS A 93 -88.22 17.48 -52.65
N ARG A 94 -89.16 16.88 -53.39
CA ARG A 94 -89.74 15.57 -53.03
C ARG A 94 -88.78 14.42 -53.27
N LEU A 95 -87.99 14.45 -54.36
CA LEU A 95 -86.96 13.44 -54.64
C LEU A 95 -85.89 13.41 -53.52
N ILE A 96 -85.41 14.59 -53.13
CA ILE A 96 -84.43 14.73 -52.03
C ILE A 96 -85.02 14.23 -50.71
N ARG A 97 -86.30 14.54 -50.44
CA ARG A 97 -86.97 14.06 -49.22
C ARG A 97 -87.17 12.54 -49.20
N ASP A 98 -87.60 11.93 -50.31
CA ASP A 98 -87.76 10.47 -50.43
C ASP A 98 -86.40 9.75 -50.36
N ALA A 99 -85.35 10.32 -50.97
CA ALA A 99 -83.98 9.80 -50.83
C ALA A 99 -83.48 9.89 -49.38
N ALA A 100 -83.74 11.00 -48.68
CA ALA A 100 -83.34 11.21 -47.29
C ALA A 100 -84.05 10.25 -46.31
N GLU A 101 -85.36 10.04 -46.48
CA GLU A 101 -86.13 9.10 -45.64
C GLU A 101 -85.65 7.65 -45.81
N ARG A 102 -85.31 7.24 -47.04
CA ARG A 102 -84.82 5.86 -47.32
C ARG A 102 -83.36 5.64 -46.92
N ILE A 103 -82.52 6.66 -46.98
CA ILE A 103 -81.15 6.59 -46.45
C ILE A 103 -81.14 6.40 -44.93
N ALA A 104 -82.12 6.97 -44.22
CA ALA A 104 -82.18 6.87 -42.76
C ALA A 104 -82.28 5.41 -42.27
N SER A 105 -82.77 4.49 -43.10
CA SER A 105 -82.79 3.05 -42.81
C SER A 105 -81.48 2.30 -43.13
N VAL A 106 -80.49 2.94 -43.75
CA VAL A 106 -79.20 2.33 -44.09
C VAL A 106 -78.20 2.53 -42.95
N SER A 107 -77.67 1.44 -42.41
CA SER A 107 -76.66 1.50 -41.35
C SER A 107 -75.24 1.68 -41.92
N LEU A 108 -74.55 2.73 -41.45
CA LEU A 108 -73.19 3.12 -41.89
C LEU A 108 -72.10 2.06 -41.60
N ASP A 109 -72.34 1.14 -40.66
CA ASP A 109 -71.38 0.08 -40.30
C ASP A 109 -71.27 -1.02 -41.39
N ALA A 110 -72.24 -1.14 -42.30
CA ALA A 110 -72.17 -2.09 -43.43
C ALA A 110 -71.25 -1.60 -44.57
N VAL A 111 -71.01 -0.28 -44.68
CA VAL A 111 -70.30 0.33 -45.81
C VAL A 111 -68.79 0.52 -45.52
N THR A 112 -68.39 0.63 -44.26
CA THR A 112 -66.99 0.91 -43.88
C THR A 112 -66.36 -0.21 -43.03
N SER A 113 -65.23 -0.77 -43.49
CA SER A 113 -64.54 -1.84 -42.74
C SER A 113 -63.71 -1.25 -41.58
N ARG A 114 -64.22 -1.30 -40.34
CA ARG A 114 -63.49 -0.86 -39.11
C ARG A 114 -62.12 -1.52 -38.92
N ARG A 115 -61.90 -2.72 -39.49
CA ARG A 115 -60.65 -3.49 -39.36
C ARG A 115 -59.42 -2.76 -39.91
N ARG A 116 -59.54 -2.04 -41.02
CA ARG A 116 -58.40 -1.27 -41.59
C ARG A 116 -58.08 -0.06 -40.73
N LEU A 117 -59.09 0.59 -40.16
CA LEU A 117 -58.91 1.74 -39.26
C LEU A 117 -58.13 1.34 -38.00
N TRP A 118 -58.50 0.20 -37.40
CA TRP A 118 -57.79 -0.37 -36.24
C TRP A 118 -56.35 -0.79 -36.56
N LEU A 119 -56.08 -1.33 -37.76
CA LEU A 119 -54.72 -1.74 -38.15
C LEU A 119 -53.78 -0.55 -38.30
N TYR A 120 -54.25 0.56 -38.86
CA TYR A 120 -53.46 1.79 -38.96
C TYR A 120 -53.35 2.51 -37.61
N GLY A 121 -54.41 2.48 -36.80
CA GLY A 121 -54.40 3.02 -35.44
C GLY A 121 -53.44 2.28 -34.51
N SER A 122 -53.39 0.94 -34.58
CA SER A 122 -52.46 0.15 -33.76
C SER A 122 -51.01 0.34 -34.19
N ALA A 123 -50.73 0.43 -35.51
CA ALA A 123 -49.39 0.74 -36.00
C ALA A 123 -48.88 2.12 -35.55
N LEU A 124 -49.77 3.12 -35.46
CA LEU A 124 -49.45 4.44 -34.91
C LEU A 124 -49.13 4.35 -33.41
N LEU A 125 -49.92 3.61 -32.64
CA LEU A 125 -49.70 3.42 -31.20
C LEU A 125 -48.39 2.69 -30.90
N VAL A 126 -48.05 1.65 -31.66
CA VAL A 126 -46.78 0.92 -31.50
C VAL A 126 -45.59 1.82 -31.77
N LEU A 127 -45.67 2.67 -32.81
CA LEU A 127 -44.60 3.59 -33.13
C LEU A 127 -44.45 4.71 -32.08
N LEU A 128 -45.56 5.24 -31.57
CA LEU A 128 -45.53 6.20 -30.45
C LEU A 128 -44.96 5.55 -29.18
N GLY A 129 -45.31 4.30 -28.90
CA GLY A 129 -44.76 3.53 -27.79
C GLY A 129 -43.26 3.30 -27.91
N LEU A 130 -42.78 2.95 -29.12
CA LEU A 130 -41.34 2.79 -29.39
C LEU A 130 -40.57 4.11 -29.24
N CYS A 131 -41.12 5.22 -29.75
CA CYS A 131 -40.52 6.55 -29.54
C CYS A 131 -40.50 6.94 -28.05
N GLY A 132 -41.58 6.64 -27.31
CA GLY A 132 -41.65 6.89 -25.87
C GLY A 132 -40.63 6.06 -25.07
N TRP A 133 -40.47 4.78 -25.43
CA TRP A 133 -39.48 3.90 -24.80
C TRP A 133 -38.04 4.33 -25.10
N LEU A 134 -37.74 4.73 -26.34
CA LEU A 134 -36.42 5.27 -26.69
C LEU A 134 -36.12 6.59 -25.97
N PHE A 135 -37.14 7.41 -25.66
CA PHE A 135 -36.97 8.65 -24.91
C PHE A 135 -36.67 8.40 -23.42
N THR A 136 -37.26 7.36 -22.82
CA THR A 136 -37.10 7.07 -21.38
C THR A 136 -35.95 6.11 -21.08
N ALA A 137 -35.64 5.17 -21.98
CA ALA A 137 -34.66 4.10 -21.77
C ALA A 137 -33.52 4.09 -22.80
N GLY A 138 -33.45 5.08 -23.70
CA GLY A 138 -32.42 5.15 -24.73
C GLY A 138 -31.01 5.51 -24.22
N PRO A 139 -29.96 5.30 -25.05
CA PRO A 139 -28.59 5.67 -24.71
C PRO A 139 -28.46 7.17 -24.41
N ARG A 140 -27.81 7.53 -23.29
CA ARG A 140 -27.63 8.93 -22.86
C ARG A 140 -27.07 9.88 -23.92
N PRO A 141 -26.10 9.50 -24.79
CA PRO A 141 -25.60 10.38 -25.86
C PRO A 141 -26.69 10.78 -26.86
N LEU A 142 -27.55 9.82 -27.25
CA LEU A 142 -28.67 10.04 -28.18
C LEU A 142 -29.71 11.01 -27.60
N LEU A 143 -30.06 10.86 -26.32
CA LEU A 143 -31.00 11.74 -25.63
C LEU A 143 -30.44 13.17 -25.50
N THR A 144 -29.15 13.30 -25.21
CA THR A 144 -28.48 14.60 -25.09
C THR A 144 -28.36 15.30 -26.45
N GLY A 145 -28.06 14.54 -27.51
CA GLY A 145 -28.05 15.04 -28.89
C GLY A 145 -29.42 15.52 -29.37
N LEU A 146 -30.49 14.76 -29.08
CA LEU A 146 -31.87 15.15 -29.41
C LEU A 146 -32.34 16.39 -28.64
N ALA A 147 -31.98 16.50 -27.37
CA ALA A 147 -32.29 17.68 -26.55
C ALA A 147 -31.61 18.94 -27.09
N LYS A 148 -30.33 18.86 -27.49
CA LYS A 148 -29.62 19.99 -28.12
C LYS A 148 -30.19 20.36 -29.49
N LEU A 149 -30.64 19.39 -30.30
CA LEU A 149 -31.19 19.67 -31.64
C LEU A 149 -32.59 20.32 -31.60
N TYR A 150 -33.47 19.88 -30.69
CA TYR A 150 -34.90 20.24 -30.72
C TYR A 150 -35.43 20.98 -29.49
N ALA A 151 -34.70 20.99 -28.36
CA ALA A 151 -35.08 21.70 -27.14
C ALA A 151 -33.92 22.59 -26.61
N PRO A 152 -33.52 23.62 -27.39
CA PRO A 152 -32.39 24.50 -27.04
C PRO A 152 -32.63 25.38 -25.79
N TRP A 153 -33.86 25.37 -25.23
CA TRP A 153 -34.24 26.09 -24.01
C TRP A 153 -34.08 25.25 -22.73
N SER A 154 -33.64 24.00 -22.81
CA SER A 154 -33.46 23.13 -21.63
C SER A 154 -32.07 23.31 -21.02
N GLU A 155 -31.97 23.37 -19.69
CA GLU A 155 -30.69 23.46 -18.94
C GLU A 155 -29.72 22.31 -19.27
N ALA A 156 -30.26 21.16 -19.72
CA ALA A 156 -29.49 20.02 -20.20
C ALA A 156 -28.63 20.31 -21.45
N ALA A 157 -28.94 21.38 -22.21
CA ALA A 157 -28.11 21.82 -23.33
C ALA A 157 -26.76 22.42 -22.88
N GLY A 158 -26.67 22.90 -21.64
CA GLY A 158 -25.47 23.55 -21.08
C GLY A 158 -24.40 22.58 -20.53
N ILE A 159 -24.76 21.31 -20.25
CA ILE A 159 -23.80 20.31 -19.78
C ILE A 159 -23.12 19.70 -21.01
N SER A 160 -21.99 20.27 -21.42
CA SER A 160 -21.12 19.59 -22.38
C SER A 160 -20.56 18.32 -21.71
N PRO A 161 -20.78 17.12 -22.26
CA PRO A 161 -20.16 15.89 -21.74
C PRO A 161 -18.63 15.93 -21.84
N TYR A 162 -18.10 16.90 -22.61
CA TYR A 162 -16.70 17.13 -22.84
C TYR A 162 -16.27 18.44 -22.16
N THR A 163 -15.41 18.35 -21.15
CA THR A 163 -14.92 19.52 -20.39
C THR A 163 -13.41 19.38 -20.12
N ILE A 164 -12.70 20.50 -20.12
CA ILE A 164 -11.29 20.58 -19.73
C ILE A 164 -11.22 21.20 -18.33
N MET A 165 -10.79 20.42 -17.35
CA MET A 165 -10.53 20.93 -15.99
C MET A 165 -9.09 21.42 -15.91
N VAL A 166 -8.92 22.69 -15.59
CA VAL A 166 -7.63 23.35 -15.49
C VAL A 166 -7.31 23.62 -14.03
N THR A 167 -6.09 23.29 -13.60
CA THR A 167 -5.58 23.56 -12.24
C THR A 167 -4.27 24.34 -12.35
N PRO A 168 -4.10 25.48 -11.66
CA PRO A 168 -4.97 26.03 -10.61
C PRO A 168 -6.23 26.77 -11.09
N GLY A 169 -6.33 27.15 -12.36
CA GLY A 169 -7.37 28.07 -12.84
C GLY A 169 -6.93 29.52 -12.63
N ASP A 170 -7.70 30.31 -11.90
CA ASP A 170 -7.27 31.66 -11.48
C ASP A 170 -6.30 31.55 -10.29
N ALA A 171 -5.16 32.24 -10.36
CA ALA A 171 -4.14 32.17 -9.32
C ALA A 171 -3.42 33.51 -9.16
N ARG A 172 -3.00 33.82 -7.94
CA ARG A 172 -2.13 34.97 -7.66
C ARG A 172 -0.77 34.46 -7.24
N VAL A 173 0.27 34.87 -7.96
CA VAL A 173 1.64 34.37 -7.78
C VAL A 173 2.63 35.51 -7.55
N PRO A 174 3.73 35.27 -6.80
CA PRO A 174 4.79 36.26 -6.64
C PRO A 174 5.49 36.57 -7.98
N LYS A 175 5.93 37.81 -8.14
CA LYS A 175 6.77 38.22 -9.27
C LYS A 175 8.06 37.41 -9.33
N GLY A 176 8.32 36.78 -10.47
CA GLY A 176 9.46 35.91 -10.72
C GLY A 176 9.25 34.44 -10.36
N ALA A 177 8.08 34.06 -9.84
CA ALA A 177 7.75 32.67 -9.54
C ALA A 177 7.48 31.86 -10.82
N ASP A 178 7.68 30.54 -10.70
CA ASP A 178 7.29 29.56 -11.71
C ASP A 178 5.91 28.99 -11.37
N GLN A 179 5.04 28.82 -12.37
CA GLN A 179 3.69 28.28 -12.18
C GLN A 179 3.42 27.10 -13.13
N MET A 180 3.12 25.94 -12.55
CA MET A 180 2.68 24.77 -13.31
C MET A 180 1.18 24.87 -13.62
N ILE A 181 0.80 24.70 -14.89
CA ILE A 181 -0.59 24.60 -15.34
C ILE A 181 -0.87 23.15 -15.72
N GLY A 182 -1.86 22.55 -15.07
CA GLY A 182 -2.37 21.22 -15.35
C GLY A 182 -3.71 21.26 -16.07
N ALA A 183 -3.92 20.40 -17.07
CA ALA A 183 -5.20 20.24 -17.77
C ALA A 183 -5.61 18.76 -17.84
N ARG A 184 -6.81 18.45 -17.36
CA ARG A 184 -7.42 17.12 -17.41
C ARG A 184 -8.64 17.13 -18.32
N LEU A 185 -8.64 16.22 -19.29
CA LEU A 185 -9.74 16.06 -20.25
C LEU A 185 -10.79 15.11 -19.67
N HIS A 186 -12.05 15.54 -19.61
CA HIS A 186 -13.18 14.72 -19.19
C HIS A 186 -14.10 14.46 -20.37
N GLY A 187 -14.40 13.17 -20.62
CA GLY A 187 -15.33 12.71 -21.64
C GLY A 187 -14.70 12.48 -23.02
N PHE A 188 -13.46 12.90 -23.26
CA PHE A 188 -12.78 12.73 -24.54
C PHE A 188 -11.26 12.56 -24.35
N HIS A 189 -10.58 12.11 -25.41
CA HIS A 189 -9.13 11.98 -25.49
C HIS A 189 -8.64 12.77 -26.70
N ALA A 190 -7.54 13.51 -26.55
CA ALA A 190 -6.91 14.27 -27.61
C ALA A 190 -5.41 13.96 -27.63
N GLU A 191 -4.81 13.83 -28.82
CA GLU A 191 -3.36 13.59 -28.94
C GLU A 191 -2.54 14.85 -28.65
N ARG A 192 -3.14 16.03 -28.87
CA ARG A 192 -2.49 17.33 -28.67
C ARG A 192 -3.37 18.25 -27.86
N VAL A 193 -2.80 18.81 -26.79
CA VAL A 193 -3.41 19.84 -25.97
C VAL A 193 -2.51 21.07 -26.03
N ASP A 194 -3.11 22.20 -26.36
CA ASP A 194 -2.41 23.47 -26.53
C ASP A 194 -2.86 24.45 -25.46
N LEU A 195 -1.88 25.10 -24.82
CA LEU A 195 -2.07 26.24 -23.94
C LEU A 195 -1.95 27.52 -24.78
N TYR A 196 -2.97 28.37 -24.69
CA TYR A 196 -2.95 29.69 -25.29
C TYR A 196 -2.73 30.74 -24.21
N LEU A 197 -1.69 31.54 -24.38
CA LEU A 197 -1.23 32.55 -23.44
C LEU A 197 -1.38 33.93 -24.05
N LYS A 198 -1.86 34.89 -23.26
CA LYS A 198 -1.90 36.30 -23.63
C LYS A 198 -1.21 37.09 -22.52
N ARG A 199 -0.22 37.89 -22.93
CA ARG A 199 0.53 38.76 -22.03
C ARG A 199 0.23 40.24 -22.34
N PRO A 200 0.38 41.15 -21.37
CA PRO A 200 0.13 42.59 -21.58
C PRO A 200 1.03 43.22 -22.65
N ASP A 201 2.27 42.74 -22.77
CA ASP A 201 3.27 43.18 -23.76
C ASP A 201 2.95 42.72 -25.19
N HIS A 202 2.25 41.60 -25.33
CA HIS A 202 1.89 41.00 -26.61
C HIS A 202 0.39 40.67 -26.70
N PRO A 203 -0.44 41.53 -27.32
CA PRO A 203 -1.89 41.40 -27.28
C PRO A 203 -2.45 40.20 -28.09
N ALA A 204 -1.62 39.49 -28.84
CA ALA A 204 -2.01 38.27 -29.57
C ALA A 204 -1.76 37.01 -28.74
N TRP A 205 -2.65 36.03 -28.89
CA TRP A 205 -2.55 34.72 -28.25
C TRP A 205 -1.36 33.93 -28.79
N ILE A 206 -0.48 33.50 -27.89
CA ILE A 206 0.67 32.65 -28.19
C ILE A 206 0.29 31.21 -27.85
N ARG A 207 0.42 30.32 -28.83
CA ARG A 207 0.17 28.88 -28.67
C ARG A 207 1.43 28.18 -28.14
N GLN A 208 1.26 27.36 -27.11
CA GLN A 208 2.29 26.51 -26.55
C GLN A 208 1.76 25.07 -26.41
N PRO A 209 2.45 24.05 -26.93
CA PRO A 209 2.05 22.66 -26.70
C PRO A 209 2.26 22.26 -25.24
N MET A 210 1.35 21.47 -24.68
CA MET A 210 1.48 20.90 -23.32
C MET A 210 2.01 19.47 -23.39
N ASP A 211 2.81 19.07 -22.41
CA ASP A 211 3.37 17.71 -22.30
C ASP A 211 2.41 16.79 -21.53
N LEU A 212 2.29 15.53 -21.96
CA LEU A 212 1.47 14.54 -21.28
C LEU A 212 2.26 13.89 -20.14
N ASP A 213 1.75 13.98 -18.91
CA ASP A 213 2.17 13.10 -17.83
C ASP A 213 1.32 11.81 -17.88
N GLU A 214 1.95 10.70 -18.26
CA GLU A 214 1.30 9.39 -18.41
C GLU A 214 0.80 8.80 -17.08
N GLU A 215 1.50 9.03 -15.97
CA GLU A 215 1.11 8.51 -14.65
C GLU A 215 -0.12 9.24 -14.11
N ALA A 216 -0.15 10.56 -14.25
CA ALA A 216 -1.23 11.41 -13.72
C ALA A 216 -2.39 11.64 -14.71
N ARG A 217 -2.29 11.15 -15.97
CA ARG A 217 -3.23 11.41 -17.08
C ARG A 217 -3.62 12.88 -17.20
N THR A 218 -2.64 13.77 -17.04
CA THR A 218 -2.83 15.22 -16.99
C THR A 218 -1.79 15.88 -17.87
N TYR A 219 -2.21 16.82 -18.70
CA TYR A 219 -1.29 17.62 -19.53
C TYR A 219 -0.71 18.75 -18.68
N ARG A 220 0.60 18.99 -18.78
CA ARG A 220 1.31 19.96 -17.96
C ARG A 220 2.08 20.94 -18.83
N PHE A 221 2.16 22.17 -18.35
CA PHE A 221 3.02 23.20 -18.91
C PHE A 221 3.53 24.10 -17.78
N LEU A 222 4.84 24.35 -17.77
CA LEU A 222 5.49 25.18 -16.76
C LEU A 222 5.74 26.58 -17.30
N LEU A 223 5.08 27.57 -16.70
CA LEU A 223 5.37 28.98 -16.95
C LEU A 223 6.52 29.41 -16.05
N PHE A 224 7.68 29.68 -16.65
CA PHE A 224 8.86 30.15 -15.94
C PHE A 224 8.85 31.66 -15.75
N ASN A 225 9.33 32.10 -14.59
CA ASN A 225 9.70 33.49 -14.29
C ASN A 225 8.60 34.50 -14.66
N LEU A 226 7.44 34.40 -14.01
CA LEU A 226 6.28 35.26 -14.28
C LEU A 226 6.53 36.71 -13.82
N GLN A 227 6.69 37.63 -14.77
CA GLN A 227 7.00 39.04 -14.49
C GLN A 227 5.78 39.98 -14.52
N GLN A 228 4.72 39.57 -15.22
CA GLN A 228 3.50 40.34 -15.46
C GLN A 228 2.31 39.39 -15.52
N ASP A 229 1.10 39.91 -15.29
CA ASP A 229 -0.14 39.15 -15.34
C ASP A 229 -0.28 38.38 -16.65
N VAL A 230 -0.79 37.15 -16.59
CA VAL A 230 -0.97 36.29 -17.77
C VAL A 230 -2.39 35.80 -17.84
N THR A 231 -3.07 36.09 -18.94
CA THR A 231 -4.37 35.49 -19.23
C THR A 231 -4.18 34.24 -20.09
N TYR A 232 -4.82 33.14 -19.73
CA TYR A 232 -4.62 31.88 -20.43
C TYR A 232 -5.89 31.05 -20.57
N TYR A 233 -5.90 30.15 -21.55
CA TYR A 233 -6.90 29.09 -21.66
C TYR A 233 -6.26 27.86 -22.31
N VAL A 234 -6.84 26.69 -22.07
CA VAL A 234 -6.40 25.44 -22.66
C VAL A 234 -7.39 25.03 -23.74
N GLN A 235 -6.87 24.54 -24.86
CA GLN A 235 -7.66 24.01 -25.96
C GLN A 235 -7.16 22.62 -26.33
N ALA A 236 -8.10 21.69 -26.46
CA ALA A 236 -7.87 20.35 -26.98
C ALA A 236 -8.87 20.14 -28.11
N ASP A 237 -8.37 19.84 -29.31
CA ASP A 237 -9.16 19.77 -30.55
C ASP A 237 -10.05 21.02 -30.76
N HIS A 238 -11.37 20.87 -30.63
CA HIS A 238 -12.37 21.93 -30.79
C HIS A 238 -12.97 22.42 -29.47
N ILE A 239 -12.45 21.96 -28.33
CA ILE A 239 -12.99 22.25 -27.00
C ILE A 239 -12.05 23.19 -26.27
N ARG A 240 -12.62 24.28 -25.76
CA ARG A 240 -11.89 25.34 -25.06
C ARG A 240 -12.29 25.37 -23.59
N SER A 241 -11.31 25.50 -22.70
CA SER A 241 -11.56 25.82 -21.29
C SER A 241 -12.09 27.25 -21.12
N PRO A 242 -12.63 27.60 -19.93
CA PRO A 242 -12.76 28.99 -19.53
C PRO A 242 -11.43 29.74 -19.63
N ILE A 243 -11.50 31.07 -19.70
CA ILE A 243 -10.34 31.94 -19.65
C ILE A 243 -10.00 32.18 -18.19
N PHE A 244 -8.74 31.97 -17.84
CA PHE A 244 -8.21 32.15 -16.49
C PHE A 244 -7.15 33.25 -16.49
N THR A 245 -6.93 33.86 -15.33
CA THR A 245 -5.92 34.91 -15.14
C THR A 245 -4.96 34.53 -14.02
N ILE A 246 -3.67 34.68 -14.29
CA ILE A 246 -2.61 34.62 -13.30
C ILE A 246 -2.23 36.04 -12.95
N ASP A 247 -2.60 36.50 -11.76
CA ASP A 247 -2.24 37.82 -11.24
C ASP A 247 -0.81 37.75 -10.66
N VAL A 248 0.10 38.53 -11.21
CA VAL A 248 1.48 38.63 -10.70
C VAL A 248 1.55 39.79 -9.72
N ALA A 249 1.46 39.45 -8.44
CA ALA A 249 1.55 40.40 -7.36
C ALA A 249 2.99 40.47 -6.82
N GLU A 250 3.40 41.64 -6.35
CA GLU A 250 4.69 41.80 -5.66
C GLU A 250 4.60 41.32 -4.20
N LEU A 251 4.34 40.03 -4.03
CA LEU A 251 4.23 39.35 -2.76
C LEU A 251 5.60 39.13 -2.11
N ALA A 252 5.63 39.05 -0.78
CA ALA A 252 6.83 38.68 -0.04
C ALA A 252 7.18 37.21 -0.30
N TRP A 253 8.47 36.91 -0.38
CA TRP A 253 8.97 35.54 -0.55
C TRP A 253 10.14 35.30 0.40
N VAL A 254 10.32 34.06 0.83
CA VAL A 254 11.47 33.65 1.65
C VAL A 254 12.72 33.59 0.76
N ASP A 255 13.63 34.53 0.99
CA ASP A 255 14.89 34.67 0.24
C ASP A 255 15.98 33.75 0.79
N GLN A 256 16.07 33.66 2.12
CA GLN A 256 17.11 32.91 2.83
C GLN A 256 16.54 32.28 4.09
N ILE A 257 17.00 31.07 4.43
CA ILE A 257 16.65 30.36 5.66
C ILE A 257 17.92 30.00 6.44
N ASP A 258 18.10 30.59 7.63
CA ASP A 258 19.19 30.20 8.52
C ASP A 258 18.70 29.20 9.56
N LEU A 259 19.37 28.04 9.62
CA LEU A 259 19.03 26.94 10.53
C LEU A 259 20.03 26.87 11.67
N THR A 260 19.55 27.03 12.90
CA THR A 260 20.38 26.84 14.11
C THR A 260 19.94 25.56 14.84
N TYR A 261 20.79 24.54 14.77
CA TYR A 261 20.60 23.23 15.38
C TYR A 261 21.08 23.22 16.84
N ARG A 262 20.14 22.98 17.74
CA ARG A 262 20.39 22.72 19.17
C ARG A 262 20.16 21.23 19.43
N PHE A 263 21.25 20.47 19.41
CA PHE A 263 21.23 19.03 19.64
C PHE A 263 20.76 18.68 21.06
N PRO A 264 20.21 17.47 21.27
CA PRO A 264 19.84 17.01 22.60
C PRO A 264 21.04 17.06 23.57
N PRO A 265 20.84 17.44 24.84
CA PRO A 265 21.93 17.61 25.81
C PRO A 265 22.85 16.38 25.96
N TYR A 266 22.28 15.18 25.85
CA TYR A 266 23.04 13.93 26.00
C TYR A 266 24.08 13.70 24.89
N THR A 267 23.91 14.31 23.72
CA THR A 267 24.87 14.16 22.61
C THR A 267 26.17 14.95 22.85
N HIS A 268 26.16 15.88 23.81
CA HIS A 268 27.27 16.81 24.10
C HIS A 268 27.79 17.58 22.87
N ARG A 269 26.96 17.74 21.83
CA ARG A 269 27.33 18.44 20.59
C ARG A 269 27.11 19.96 20.75
N PRO A 270 28.03 20.80 20.24
CA PRO A 270 27.82 22.25 20.23
C PRO A 270 26.69 22.62 19.28
N THR A 271 26.09 23.79 19.50
CA THR A 271 25.11 24.35 18.56
C THR A 271 25.77 24.57 17.20
N ARG A 272 25.08 24.18 16.12
CA ARG A 272 25.55 24.36 14.74
C ARG A 272 24.60 25.28 14.01
N THR A 273 25.12 26.27 13.30
CA THR A 273 24.32 27.12 12.41
C THR A 273 24.69 26.81 10.95
N VAL A 274 23.67 26.68 10.11
CA VAL A 274 23.79 26.52 8.66
C VAL A 274 23.05 27.68 8.04
N GLU A 275 23.79 28.53 7.33
CA GLU A 275 23.22 29.65 6.59
C GLU A 275 22.64 29.14 5.28
N ASP A 276 21.50 29.71 4.88
CA ASP A 276 20.75 29.31 3.68
C ASP A 276 20.47 27.80 3.58
N GLY A 277 20.13 27.20 4.72
CA GLY A 277 19.73 25.81 4.86
C GLY A 277 18.23 25.65 4.70
N GLY A 278 17.79 25.09 3.58
CA GLY A 278 16.41 24.63 3.42
C GLY A 278 16.16 23.33 4.18
N ASP A 279 16.90 22.28 3.80
CA ASP A 279 16.66 20.93 4.32
C ASP A 279 17.27 20.69 5.70
N ILE A 280 16.54 19.97 6.54
CA ILE A 280 16.90 19.67 7.93
C ILE A 280 17.28 18.20 8.05
N VAL A 281 18.55 17.91 8.35
CA VAL A 281 19.00 16.56 8.72
C VAL A 281 19.54 16.59 10.15
N ALA A 282 18.87 15.90 11.07
CA ALA A 282 19.28 15.88 12.48
C ALA A 282 18.81 14.63 13.23
N ILE A 283 19.46 14.36 14.35
CA ILE A 283 19.07 13.29 15.28
C ILE A 283 17.69 13.63 15.88
N LYS A 284 16.85 12.61 16.07
CA LYS A 284 15.55 12.77 16.74
C LYS A 284 15.70 13.49 18.08
N GLY A 285 14.80 14.44 18.36
CA GLY A 285 14.85 15.31 19.52
C GLY A 285 15.67 16.59 19.34
N THR A 286 16.39 16.76 18.23
CA THR A 286 17.09 18.02 17.91
C THR A 286 16.07 19.15 17.70
N ARG A 287 16.32 20.28 18.37
CA ARG A 287 15.54 21.51 18.19
C ARG A 287 16.24 22.38 17.15
N VAL A 288 15.52 22.72 16.08
CA VAL A 288 16.03 23.54 14.98
C VAL A 288 15.29 24.87 15.01
N ASN A 289 16.04 25.94 15.26
CA ASN A 289 15.53 27.29 15.14
C ASN A 289 15.70 27.73 13.70
N ILE A 290 14.60 28.14 13.08
CA ILE A 290 14.53 28.53 11.67
C ILE A 290 14.36 30.04 11.63
N LEU A 291 15.33 30.75 11.05
CA LEU A 291 15.24 32.19 10.80
C LEU A 291 15.03 32.41 9.31
N ALA A 292 13.80 32.74 8.92
CA ALA A 292 13.46 33.07 7.54
C ALA A 292 13.63 34.57 7.30
N THR A 293 14.41 34.93 6.28
CA THR A 293 14.55 36.31 5.79
C THR A 293 13.73 36.48 4.52
N LEU A 294 12.85 37.48 4.52
CA LEU A 294 11.92 37.75 3.43
C LEU A 294 12.46 38.86 2.52
N THR A 295 12.13 38.77 1.23
CA THR A 295 12.40 39.82 0.24
C THR A 295 11.68 41.13 0.56
N ARG A 296 10.52 41.06 1.22
CA ARG A 296 9.67 42.20 1.61
C ARG A 296 9.02 41.96 2.98
N PRO A 297 8.57 43.03 3.68
CA PRO A 297 7.80 42.87 4.92
C PRO A 297 6.52 42.05 4.69
N ALA A 298 6.17 41.20 5.65
CA ALA A 298 4.92 40.45 5.70
C ALA A 298 4.25 40.67 7.06
N GLU A 299 2.93 40.49 7.14
CA GLU A 299 2.16 40.66 8.39
C GLU A 299 2.40 39.49 9.34
N ALA A 300 2.40 38.27 8.81
CA ALA A 300 2.65 37.05 9.58
C ALA A 300 3.34 36.00 8.72
N ALA A 301 4.00 35.04 9.39
CA ALA A 301 4.56 33.85 8.78
C ALA A 301 4.16 32.63 9.61
N THR A 302 3.72 31.57 8.94
CA THR A 302 3.31 30.30 9.56
C THR A 302 4.12 29.17 8.97
N LEU A 303 4.78 28.43 9.83
CA LEU A 303 5.45 27.20 9.46
C LEU A 303 4.43 26.06 9.38
N VAL A 304 4.37 25.37 8.24
CA VAL A 304 3.41 24.31 7.96
C VAL A 304 4.15 23.02 7.66
N LEU A 305 3.91 22.00 8.48
CA LEU A 305 4.41 20.64 8.29
C LEU A 305 3.42 19.83 7.43
N GLN A 306 3.92 18.81 6.72
CA GLN A 306 3.10 17.94 5.87
C GLN A 306 1.95 17.26 6.63
N ASN A 307 2.16 16.95 7.91
CA ASN A 307 1.14 16.37 8.79
C ASN A 307 0.01 17.35 9.18
N GLY A 308 0.00 18.57 8.63
CA GLY A 308 -1.00 19.60 8.88
C GLY A 308 -0.75 20.42 10.14
N VAL A 309 0.33 20.14 10.89
CA VAL A 309 0.73 20.96 12.04
C VAL A 309 1.16 22.33 11.54
N ARG A 310 0.49 23.37 12.05
CA ARG A 310 0.76 24.77 11.75
C ARG A 310 1.30 25.45 13.00
N GLN A 311 2.42 26.15 12.84
CA GLN A 311 3.08 26.88 13.92
C GLN A 311 3.37 28.30 13.47
N GLU A 312 2.79 29.27 14.17
CA GLU A 312 3.06 30.68 13.92
C GLU A 312 4.53 31.02 14.25
N MET A 313 5.20 31.72 13.34
CA MET A 313 6.56 32.19 13.52
C MET A 313 6.55 33.58 14.15
N LYS A 314 7.51 33.84 15.03
CA LYS A 314 7.63 35.12 15.74
C LYS A 314 8.40 36.13 14.89
N PRO A 315 7.91 37.36 14.70
CA PRO A 315 8.70 38.40 14.02
C PRO A 315 9.90 38.79 14.89
N VAL A 316 11.09 38.82 14.28
CA VAL A 316 12.37 39.22 14.91
C VAL A 316 12.92 40.52 14.29
N GLY A 317 12.31 40.97 13.20
CA GLY A 317 12.62 42.23 12.53
C GLY A 317 11.57 42.55 11.46
N PRO A 318 11.76 43.60 10.65
CA PRO A 318 10.77 44.01 9.64
C PRO A 318 10.55 42.95 8.55
N ASN A 319 11.58 42.18 8.20
CA ASN A 319 11.53 41.15 7.15
C ASN A 319 12.03 39.79 7.67
N ARG A 320 12.05 39.55 8.98
CA ARG A 320 12.62 38.32 9.55
C ARG A 320 11.66 37.68 10.53
N PHE A 321 11.46 36.37 10.35
CA PHE A 321 10.60 35.56 11.20
C PHE A 321 11.36 34.35 11.75
N ALA A 322 11.18 34.07 13.04
CA ALA A 322 11.78 32.93 13.72
C ALA A 322 10.73 31.87 14.08
N GLY A 323 10.99 30.64 13.66
CA GLY A 323 10.24 29.44 14.03
C GLY A 323 11.13 28.45 14.77
N GLU A 324 10.51 27.48 15.44
CA GLU A 324 11.23 26.39 16.10
C GLU A 324 10.57 25.06 15.73
N ILE A 325 11.33 24.11 15.21
CA ILE A 325 10.87 22.74 14.96
C ILE A 325 11.65 21.77 15.84
N ILE A 326 10.97 20.76 16.39
CA ILE A 326 11.61 19.60 17.02
C ILE A 326 11.54 18.43 16.03
N VAL A 327 12.71 17.90 15.65
CA VAL A 327 12.81 16.77 14.72
C VAL A 327 12.31 15.50 15.42
N ARG A 328 11.18 14.95 14.98
CA ARG A 328 10.57 13.73 15.56
C ARG A 328 10.54 12.57 14.57
N SER A 329 10.21 12.86 13.33
CA SER A 329 10.06 11.91 12.23
C SER A 329 10.46 12.58 10.92
N THR A 330 10.74 11.76 9.91
CA THR A 330 10.98 12.26 8.55
C THR A 330 9.67 12.85 7.99
N THR A 331 9.71 14.08 7.51
CA THR A 331 8.54 14.83 7.00
C THR A 331 9.01 16.01 6.14
N THR A 332 8.09 16.82 5.60
CA THR A 332 8.43 18.05 4.88
C THR A 332 7.83 19.28 5.56
N TYR A 333 8.41 20.44 5.34
CA TYR A 333 7.91 21.71 5.84
C TYR A 333 7.95 22.80 4.77
N ARG A 334 7.09 23.80 4.93
CA ARG A 334 7.09 25.04 4.16
C ARG A 334 6.67 26.22 5.04
N ILE A 335 6.85 27.43 4.54
CA ILE A 335 6.46 28.67 5.20
C ILE A 335 5.36 29.35 4.39
N ASP A 336 4.17 29.43 4.98
CA ASP A 336 3.05 30.20 4.44
C ASP A 336 3.15 31.64 4.99
N LEU A 337 3.01 32.64 4.14
CA LEU A 337 3.10 34.06 4.50
C LEU A 337 1.72 34.71 4.39
N THR A 338 1.46 35.69 5.26
CA THR A 338 0.27 36.53 5.20
C THR A 338 0.68 37.95 4.86
N SER A 339 0.09 38.52 3.80
CA SER A 339 0.32 39.90 3.37
C SER A 339 -0.97 40.47 2.80
N ALA A 340 -1.31 41.70 3.19
CA ALA A 340 -2.52 42.39 2.74
C ALA A 340 -3.82 41.58 3.01
N GLY A 341 -3.87 40.86 4.13
CA GLY A 341 -5.02 40.04 4.53
C GLY A 341 -5.19 38.70 3.80
N GLU A 342 -4.30 38.35 2.85
CA GLU A 342 -4.31 37.07 2.14
C GLU A 342 -3.13 36.19 2.59
N THR A 343 -3.36 34.87 2.74
CA THR A 343 -2.32 33.89 3.09
C THR A 343 -1.99 33.03 1.87
N TYR A 344 -0.70 32.90 1.56
CA TYR A 344 -0.20 32.15 0.41
C TYR A 344 1.10 31.41 0.77
N THR A 345 1.48 30.44 -0.06
CA THR A 345 2.76 29.73 0.09
C THR A 345 3.91 30.67 -0.27
N GLY A 346 4.76 31.00 0.70
CA GLY A 346 5.84 31.97 0.55
C GLY A 346 7.25 31.37 0.49
N SER A 347 7.37 30.04 0.42
CA SER A 347 8.65 29.33 0.30
C SER A 347 8.52 28.06 -0.55
N ASN A 348 9.68 27.48 -0.90
CA ASN A 348 9.74 26.09 -1.38
C ASN A 348 9.36 25.10 -0.25
N VAL A 349 9.11 23.85 -0.64
CA VAL A 349 8.94 22.73 0.29
C VAL A 349 10.32 22.13 0.57
N TYR A 350 10.64 21.95 1.84
CA TYR A 350 11.92 21.44 2.30
C TYR A 350 11.76 20.14 3.09
N ASP A 351 12.78 19.29 3.03
CA ASP A 351 12.77 17.98 3.68
C ASP A 351 13.33 18.06 5.10
N ILE A 352 12.70 17.30 6.01
CA ILE A 352 13.18 17.02 7.35
C ILE A 352 13.50 15.53 7.42
N THR A 353 14.77 15.18 7.53
CA THR A 353 15.24 13.80 7.72
C THR A 353 15.61 13.58 9.19
N ALA A 354 14.84 12.70 9.85
CA ALA A 354 15.08 12.32 11.22
C ALA A 354 16.02 11.11 11.30
N VAL A 355 17.21 11.30 11.86
CA VAL A 355 18.21 10.25 12.06
C VAL A 355 18.01 9.60 13.43
N ASP A 356 17.99 8.28 13.48
CA ASP A 356 17.94 7.50 14.71
C ASP A 356 19.30 7.46 15.42
N ASP A 357 19.24 7.44 16.75
CA ASP A 357 20.42 7.27 17.60
C ASP A 357 20.84 5.80 17.61
N ARG A 358 22.15 5.53 17.54
CA ARG A 358 22.66 4.17 17.43
C ARG A 358 22.79 3.56 18.82
N ALA A 359 22.55 2.25 18.92
CA ALA A 359 22.82 1.51 20.14
C ALA A 359 24.33 1.29 20.33
N PRO A 360 24.80 1.17 21.58
CA PRO A 360 26.22 0.94 21.85
C PRO A 360 26.65 -0.42 21.31
N THR A 361 27.88 -0.51 20.79
CA THR A 361 28.47 -1.78 20.37
C THR A 361 29.18 -2.43 21.54
N VAL A 362 28.86 -3.69 21.84
CA VAL A 362 29.43 -4.43 22.98
C VAL A 362 30.09 -5.71 22.51
N THR A 363 31.30 -5.97 23.02
CA THR A 363 32.08 -7.16 22.68
C THR A 363 32.72 -7.75 23.94
N ILE A 364 32.84 -9.07 24.00
CA ILE A 364 33.67 -9.76 25.01
C ILE A 364 35.05 -9.98 24.39
N GLU A 365 36.06 -9.26 24.85
CA GLU A 365 37.43 -9.37 24.33
C GLU A 365 38.18 -10.57 24.90
N LYS A 366 37.93 -10.88 26.18
CA LYS A 366 38.49 -12.05 26.86
C LYS A 366 37.38 -12.80 27.56
N PRO A 367 37.30 -14.13 27.43
CA PRO A 367 38.10 -14.97 26.52
C PRO A 367 37.75 -14.78 25.02
N GLY A 368 36.60 -14.16 24.70
CA GLY A 368 36.14 -13.96 23.32
C GLY A 368 35.71 -15.24 22.60
N ARG A 369 35.57 -16.35 23.33
CA ARG A 369 35.17 -17.67 22.86
C ARG A 369 34.63 -18.50 24.01
N ASP A 370 33.98 -19.61 23.67
CA ASP A 370 33.65 -20.66 24.64
C ASP A 370 34.91 -21.17 25.36
N VAL A 371 34.81 -21.38 26.67
CA VAL A 371 35.91 -21.89 27.50
C VAL A 371 35.48 -23.16 28.20
N LYS A 372 36.37 -24.15 28.21
CA LYS A 372 36.26 -25.35 29.02
C LYS A 372 37.11 -25.16 30.28
N ALA A 373 36.49 -25.18 31.46
CA ALA A 373 37.14 -24.91 32.74
C ALA A 373 36.84 -25.99 33.77
N THR A 374 37.69 -26.15 34.78
CA THR A 374 37.37 -27.02 35.94
C THR A 374 36.51 -26.26 36.95
N SER A 375 35.80 -26.98 37.83
CA SER A 375 34.92 -26.38 38.84
C SER A 375 35.62 -25.49 39.88
N ILE A 376 36.95 -25.46 39.92
CA ILE A 376 37.75 -24.62 40.83
C ILE A 376 38.68 -23.64 40.09
N GLN A 377 38.45 -23.44 38.80
CA GLN A 377 39.29 -22.58 37.97
C GLN A 377 38.74 -21.15 37.94
N GLU A 378 39.64 -20.16 37.99
CA GLU A 378 39.28 -18.77 37.76
C GLU A 378 39.22 -18.47 36.27
N VAL A 379 38.11 -17.90 35.80
CA VAL A 379 37.95 -17.47 34.41
C VAL A 379 37.84 -15.96 34.33
N PHE A 380 38.91 -15.31 33.85
CA PHE A 380 38.93 -13.87 33.63
C PHE A 380 38.12 -13.48 32.38
N THR A 381 37.20 -12.54 32.55
CA THR A 381 36.40 -11.98 31.46
C THR A 381 36.55 -10.47 31.35
N GLN A 382 36.54 -9.99 30.11
CA GLN A 382 36.70 -8.59 29.77
C GLN A 382 35.68 -8.22 28.70
N ALA A 383 34.86 -7.22 29.00
CA ALA A 383 33.88 -6.66 28.10
C ALA A 383 34.29 -5.24 27.70
N ARG A 384 34.21 -4.95 26.40
CA ARG A 384 34.40 -3.60 25.83
C ARG A 384 33.08 -3.11 25.27
N ALA A 385 32.72 -1.87 25.59
CA ALA A 385 31.59 -1.18 24.99
C ALA A 385 32.03 0.15 24.37
N GLU A 386 31.45 0.48 23.22
CA GLU A 386 31.72 1.70 22.45
C GLU A 386 30.41 2.33 21.94
N ASP A 387 30.34 3.66 21.99
CA ASP A 387 29.19 4.46 21.59
C ASP A 387 29.60 5.84 21.06
N ASP A 388 28.80 6.46 20.20
CA ASP A 388 29.09 7.78 19.65
C ASP A 388 28.72 8.94 20.60
N ASN A 389 27.70 8.76 21.44
CA ASN A 389 27.18 9.78 22.35
C ASN A 389 27.58 9.55 23.81
N GLY A 390 27.87 8.31 24.20
CA GLY A 390 28.49 7.95 25.48
C GLY A 390 27.77 6.82 26.23
N ILE A 391 28.51 6.11 27.07
CA ILE A 391 28.02 4.92 27.79
C ILE A 391 27.69 5.25 29.24
N THR A 392 26.49 4.91 29.69
CA THR A 392 26.04 5.12 31.07
C THR A 392 26.21 3.90 31.96
N ALA A 393 26.09 2.70 31.41
CA ALA A 393 26.25 1.46 32.15
C ALA A 393 26.85 0.36 31.28
N LEU A 394 27.69 -0.48 31.89
CA LEU A 394 28.15 -1.75 31.35
C LEU A 394 27.92 -2.82 32.40
N GLU A 395 27.17 -3.85 32.05
CA GLU A 395 26.78 -4.96 32.90
C GLU A 395 27.23 -6.26 32.26
N LEU A 396 27.70 -7.22 33.07
CA LEU A 396 27.86 -8.61 32.68
C LEU A 396 26.65 -9.38 33.21
N ARG A 397 25.99 -10.13 32.34
CA ARG A 397 24.84 -10.96 32.68
C ARG A 397 25.18 -12.41 32.43
N PHE A 398 24.83 -13.27 33.37
CA PHE A 398 25.07 -14.70 33.24
C PHE A 398 23.98 -15.53 33.88
N SER A 399 23.79 -16.74 33.38
CA SER A 399 22.91 -17.75 33.95
C SER A 399 23.66 -19.06 34.09
N ILE A 400 23.46 -19.72 35.23
CA ILE A 400 24.02 -21.03 35.53
C ILE A 400 22.93 -22.06 35.22
N ASN A 401 23.22 -23.00 34.33
CA ASN A 401 22.32 -24.12 34.00
C ASN A 401 20.89 -23.70 33.56
N GLY A 402 20.75 -22.53 32.91
CA GLY A 402 19.43 -21.98 32.55
C GLY A 402 18.57 -21.61 33.77
N GLY A 403 19.23 -21.24 34.88
CA GLY A 403 18.61 -20.62 36.05
C GLY A 403 18.25 -19.15 35.83
N GLU A 404 17.98 -18.45 36.93
CA GLU A 404 17.75 -17.00 36.91
C GLU A 404 19.01 -16.25 36.49
N GLU A 405 18.84 -15.19 35.68
CA GLU A 405 19.94 -14.37 35.20
C GLU A 405 20.48 -13.48 36.34
N GLN A 406 21.77 -13.61 36.60
CA GLN A 406 22.51 -12.77 37.54
C GLN A 406 23.18 -11.62 36.80
N THR A 407 23.21 -10.44 37.44
CA THR A 407 23.78 -9.21 36.86
C THR A 407 24.94 -8.71 37.71
N VAL A 408 26.10 -8.54 37.08
CA VAL A 408 27.29 -7.90 37.66
C VAL A 408 27.50 -6.56 37.00
N THR A 409 27.50 -5.48 37.79
CA THR A 409 27.78 -4.14 37.26
C THR A 409 29.29 -3.98 37.06
N LEU A 410 29.73 -3.87 35.81
CA LEU A 410 31.14 -3.63 35.46
C LEU A 410 31.49 -2.13 35.47
N TYR A 411 30.54 -1.29 35.03
CA TYR A 411 30.68 0.16 35.03
C TYR A 411 29.32 0.84 35.17
N ARG A 412 29.30 1.97 35.90
CA ARG A 412 28.14 2.86 35.98
C ARG A 412 28.61 4.31 36.04
N ALA A 413 28.18 5.11 35.07
CA ALA A 413 28.52 6.51 34.98
C ALA A 413 27.96 7.30 36.17
N ARG A 414 28.80 8.18 36.74
CA ARG A 414 28.40 9.09 37.84
C ARG A 414 28.25 10.54 37.38
N ARG A 415 29.03 10.97 36.39
CA ARG A 415 29.00 12.33 35.82
C ARG A 415 29.31 12.34 34.33
N ASP A 416 30.38 11.65 33.93
CA ASP A 416 30.80 11.58 32.52
C ASP A 416 30.38 10.25 31.90
N ALA A 417 29.85 10.30 30.68
CA ALA A 417 29.52 9.15 29.83
C ALA A 417 30.63 8.98 28.78
N PRO A 418 31.67 8.18 29.05
CA PRO A 418 32.76 7.99 28.10
C PRO A 418 32.24 7.26 26.85
N ARG A 419 32.81 7.59 25.68
CA ARG A 419 32.50 6.92 24.41
C ARG A 419 33.02 5.48 24.34
N ARG A 420 34.01 5.13 25.16
CA ARG A 420 34.58 3.78 25.25
C ARG A 420 34.83 3.41 26.70
N ILE A 421 34.43 2.20 27.07
CA ILE A 421 34.70 1.65 28.40
C ILE A 421 35.10 0.18 28.30
N ILE A 422 35.99 -0.24 29.20
CA ILE A 422 36.38 -1.64 29.36
C ILE A 422 36.06 -2.02 30.80
N GLY A 423 35.26 -3.07 30.96
CA GLY A 423 34.90 -3.67 32.24
C GLY A 423 35.46 -5.07 32.35
N THR A 424 35.83 -5.48 33.57
CA THR A 424 36.45 -6.79 33.82
C THR A 424 35.75 -7.50 34.97
N HIS A 425 35.62 -8.82 34.87
CA HIS A 425 35.08 -9.67 35.93
C HIS A 425 35.76 -11.04 35.89
N THR A 426 36.07 -11.59 37.05
CA THR A 426 36.61 -12.94 37.17
C THR A 426 35.54 -13.85 37.74
N PHE A 427 35.20 -14.91 37.03
CA PHE A 427 34.37 -15.98 37.57
C PHE A 427 35.24 -16.88 38.45
N PHE A 428 34.98 -16.86 39.76
CA PHE A 428 35.53 -17.80 40.74
C PHE A 428 34.64 -19.04 40.76
N LEU A 429 34.96 -20.03 39.92
CA LEU A 429 34.05 -21.16 39.67
C LEU A 429 33.79 -22.02 40.92
N GLU A 430 34.70 -21.99 41.88
CA GLU A 430 34.60 -22.66 43.18
C GLU A 430 33.41 -22.18 44.02
N GLU A 431 32.98 -20.92 43.85
CA GLU A 431 31.87 -20.32 44.62
C GLU A 431 30.50 -20.87 44.19
N TYR A 432 30.40 -21.40 42.97
CA TYR A 432 29.14 -21.86 42.38
C TYR A 432 28.88 -23.36 42.58
N HIS A 433 29.80 -24.09 43.23
CA HIS A 433 29.68 -25.53 43.50
C HIS A 433 29.33 -26.38 42.26
N LEU A 434 29.95 -26.04 41.12
CA LEU A 434 29.62 -26.62 39.82
C LEU A 434 30.12 -28.07 39.68
N GLN A 435 29.35 -28.85 38.94
CA GLN A 435 29.67 -30.23 38.59
C GLN A 435 30.04 -30.35 37.10
N PRO A 436 30.80 -31.40 36.70
CA PRO A 436 31.01 -31.73 35.30
C PRO A 436 29.68 -31.77 34.52
N GLY A 437 29.64 -31.09 33.38
CA GLY A 437 28.44 -30.95 32.56
C GLY A 437 27.58 -29.72 32.89
N ASP A 438 27.88 -28.96 33.94
CA ASP A 438 27.26 -27.66 34.16
C ASP A 438 27.81 -26.60 33.18
N VAL A 439 26.97 -25.62 32.86
CA VAL A 439 27.29 -24.55 31.91
C VAL A 439 26.89 -23.19 32.45
N ILE A 440 27.80 -22.22 32.36
CA ILE A 440 27.50 -20.80 32.57
C ILE A 440 27.38 -20.14 31.20
N SER A 441 26.19 -19.62 30.90
CA SER A 441 25.96 -18.80 29.71
C SER A 441 26.09 -17.34 30.10
N TYR A 442 26.90 -16.55 29.39
CA TYR A 442 27.14 -15.14 29.76
C TYR A 442 27.26 -14.22 28.54
N TYR A 443 26.93 -12.96 28.73
CA TYR A 443 27.05 -11.88 27.75
C TYR A 443 27.18 -10.53 28.46
N ALA A 444 27.66 -9.51 27.76
CA ALA A 444 27.70 -8.15 28.27
C ALA A 444 26.60 -7.28 27.64
N MET A 445 26.06 -6.36 28.43
CA MET A 445 25.06 -5.38 28.02
C MET A 445 25.53 -3.98 28.37
N ALA A 446 25.46 -3.06 27.42
CA ALA A 446 25.74 -1.65 27.65
C ALA A 446 24.49 -0.80 27.41
N ARG A 447 24.41 0.32 28.10
CA ARG A 447 23.37 1.34 27.90
C ARG A 447 24.02 2.67 27.54
N ASP A 448 23.46 3.36 26.56
CA ASP A 448 23.91 4.71 26.18
C ASP A 448 23.37 5.77 27.16
N ASN A 449 23.59 7.04 26.82
CA ASN A 449 23.08 8.19 27.56
C ASN A 449 21.83 8.84 26.93
N ASN A 450 21.14 8.18 25.99
CA ASN A 450 19.99 8.75 25.33
C ASN A 450 18.82 8.93 26.30
N THR A 451 18.50 10.19 26.61
CA THR A 451 17.37 10.56 27.48
C THR A 451 16.12 10.98 26.71
N ALA A 452 16.19 11.09 25.38
CA ALA A 452 15.09 11.60 24.55
C ALA A 452 14.03 10.52 24.27
N SER A 453 14.46 9.34 23.83
CA SER A 453 13.59 8.17 23.61
C SER A 453 13.73 7.09 24.70
N GLY A 454 14.67 7.29 25.62
CA GLY A 454 15.12 6.28 26.57
C GLY A 454 16.45 5.64 26.11
N PRO A 455 17.24 5.08 27.05
CA PRO A 455 18.58 4.61 26.72
C PRO A 455 18.54 3.44 25.75
N ASN A 456 19.28 3.53 24.65
CA ASN A 456 19.48 2.39 23.77
C ASN A 456 20.33 1.33 24.48
N GLN A 457 20.11 0.07 24.13
CA GLN A 457 20.79 -1.07 24.73
C GLN A 457 21.56 -1.84 23.67
N GLY A 458 22.83 -2.04 23.93
CA GLY A 458 23.72 -2.88 23.15
C GLY A 458 24.03 -4.17 23.88
N MET A 459 24.10 -5.28 23.17
CA MET A 459 24.41 -6.61 23.74
C MET A 459 25.53 -7.27 22.94
N SER A 460 26.43 -7.99 23.62
CA SER A 460 27.47 -8.80 22.96
C SER A 460 26.89 -10.09 22.39
N ASP A 461 27.73 -10.91 21.75
CA ASP A 461 27.41 -12.33 21.58
C ASP A 461 27.33 -13.04 22.95
N ILE A 462 26.63 -14.17 22.97
CA ILE A 462 26.54 -15.06 24.12
C ILE A 462 27.66 -16.10 24.06
N TYR A 463 28.30 -16.36 25.20
CA TYR A 463 29.40 -17.32 25.32
C TYR A 463 29.11 -18.32 26.44
N PHE A 464 29.75 -19.49 26.35
CA PHE A 464 29.54 -20.59 27.29
C PHE A 464 30.83 -20.99 28.02
N LEU A 465 30.79 -20.99 29.36
CA LEU A 465 31.79 -21.65 30.21
C LEU A 465 31.30 -23.06 30.53
N GLN A 466 32.02 -24.07 30.05
CA GLN A 466 31.67 -25.49 30.21
C GLN A 466 32.52 -26.10 31.30
N ILE A 467 31.87 -26.70 32.30
CA ILE A 467 32.56 -27.33 33.41
C ILE A 467 32.94 -28.76 33.03
N ARG A 468 34.25 -29.03 33.02
CA ARG A 468 34.83 -30.34 32.74
C ARG A 468 35.45 -30.93 34.00
N PRO A 469 35.57 -32.28 34.08
CA PRO A 469 36.26 -32.93 35.17
C PRO A 469 37.77 -32.63 35.18
N PHE A 470 38.44 -32.93 36.29
CA PHE A 470 39.84 -32.60 36.52
C PHE A 470 40.79 -33.46 35.64
N GLU A 471 41.78 -32.84 34.99
CA GLU A 471 42.58 -33.47 33.92
C GLU A 471 43.41 -34.70 34.33
N ARG A 472 43.74 -34.88 35.62
CA ARG A 472 44.61 -36.00 36.06
C ARG A 472 43.97 -37.37 35.83
N THR A 473 42.64 -37.50 35.97
CA THR A 473 41.91 -38.77 35.77
C THR A 473 41.81 -39.14 34.29
N TYR A 474 41.74 -38.15 33.39
CA TYR A 474 41.53 -38.37 31.96
C TYR A 474 42.81 -38.56 31.15
N ARG A 475 43.94 -37.96 31.54
CA ARG A 475 45.22 -38.13 30.81
C ARG A 475 45.72 -39.58 30.76
N GLN A 476 45.43 -40.40 31.77
CA GLN A 476 45.78 -41.82 31.79
C GLN A 476 44.93 -42.66 30.81
N ALA A 477 43.68 -42.26 30.57
CA ALA A 477 42.81 -42.88 29.57
C ALA A 477 43.12 -42.37 28.14
N GLU A 478 43.39 -41.07 27.99
CA GLU A 478 43.76 -40.44 26.70
C GLU A 478 45.09 -40.96 26.13
N GLN A 479 46.07 -41.28 26.98
CA GLN A 479 47.34 -41.88 26.50
C GLN A 479 47.14 -43.25 25.83
N ASN A 480 46.11 -44.01 26.21
CA ASN A 480 45.73 -45.26 25.55
C ASN A 480 44.84 -45.04 24.31
N MET A 481 44.20 -43.88 24.17
CA MET A 481 43.31 -43.54 23.04
C MET A 481 44.00 -42.77 21.90
N ARG A 482 45.26 -42.37 22.05
CA ARG A 482 46.02 -41.59 21.04
C ARG A 482 46.24 -42.26 19.68
N SER A 483 45.76 -43.49 19.46
CA SER A 483 45.83 -44.18 18.17
C SER A 483 44.60 -43.98 17.27
N GLN A 484 43.55 -43.30 17.74
CA GLN A 484 42.36 -42.98 16.93
C GLN A 484 42.11 -41.47 17.02
N GLY A 485 42.35 -40.75 15.92
CA GLY A 485 42.36 -39.29 15.89
C GLY A 485 41.00 -38.68 16.24
N GLY A 486 40.93 -37.96 17.36
CA GLY A 486 39.74 -37.22 17.74
C GLY A 486 40.09 -36.06 18.66
N GLU A 487 40.22 -34.87 18.09
CA GLU A 487 40.33 -33.61 18.83
C GLU A 487 39.04 -33.39 19.63
N GLY A 488 39.06 -33.74 20.92
CA GLY A 488 38.13 -33.29 21.97
C GLY A 488 36.67 -33.06 21.57
N SER A 489 36.01 -34.07 21.01
CA SER A 489 34.64 -34.02 20.49
C SER A 489 33.64 -33.64 21.61
N ASN A 490 33.14 -32.39 21.57
CA ASN A 490 31.81 -32.12 22.12
C ASN A 490 30.81 -32.86 21.22
N SER A 491 29.75 -33.46 21.77
CA SER A 491 28.79 -34.15 20.90
C SER A 491 28.19 -33.18 19.89
N ALA A 492 27.90 -33.68 18.68
CA ALA A 492 27.25 -32.89 17.64
C ALA A 492 25.93 -32.27 18.13
N LEU A 493 25.22 -32.93 19.07
CA LEU A 493 24.01 -32.42 19.71
C LEU A 493 24.30 -31.16 20.54
N THR A 494 25.32 -31.19 21.41
CA THR A 494 25.74 -30.04 22.22
C THR A 494 26.10 -28.85 21.33
N GLN A 495 26.87 -29.09 20.27
CA GLN A 495 27.30 -28.03 19.35
C GLN A 495 26.10 -27.39 18.63
N ARG A 496 25.17 -28.21 18.12
CA ARG A 496 23.94 -27.73 17.49
C ARG A 496 23.06 -26.95 18.47
N GLN A 497 22.92 -27.40 19.71
CA GLN A 497 22.12 -26.66 20.71
C GLN A 497 22.72 -25.27 20.99
N LYS A 498 24.05 -25.14 21.05
CA LYS A 498 24.70 -23.83 21.21
C LYS A 498 24.49 -22.93 20.01
N GLU A 499 24.55 -23.47 18.81
CA GLU A 499 24.28 -22.72 17.58
C GLU A 499 22.84 -22.20 17.55
N ILE A 500 21.88 -23.01 18.00
CA ILE A 500 20.49 -22.59 18.18
C ILE A 500 20.39 -21.45 19.21
N ILE A 501 21.00 -21.59 20.39
CA ILE A 501 21.00 -20.52 21.41
C ILE A 501 21.64 -19.25 20.86
N ALA A 502 22.76 -19.36 20.15
CA ALA A 502 23.44 -18.22 19.54
C ALA A 502 22.58 -17.55 18.46
N ALA A 503 21.83 -18.33 17.67
CA ALA A 503 20.88 -17.82 16.69
C ALA A 503 19.67 -17.14 17.36
N THR A 504 19.07 -17.75 18.38
CA THR A 504 18.00 -17.16 19.20
C THR A 504 18.47 -15.86 19.83
N TRP A 505 19.69 -15.84 20.36
CA TRP A 505 20.32 -14.64 20.93
C TRP A 505 20.53 -13.54 19.89
N ARG A 506 21.01 -13.90 18.69
CA ARG A 506 21.18 -12.95 17.58
C ARG A 506 19.86 -12.27 17.23
N VAL A 507 18.77 -13.03 17.13
CA VAL A 507 17.43 -12.49 16.86
C VAL A 507 16.97 -11.53 17.96
N ILE A 508 17.29 -11.81 19.23
CA ILE A 508 16.97 -10.90 20.35
C ILE A 508 17.74 -9.60 20.23
N ARG A 509 19.02 -9.67 19.90
CA ARG A 509 19.90 -8.50 19.75
C ARG A 509 19.51 -7.63 18.56
N GLU A 510 19.18 -8.25 17.43
CA GLU A 510 18.91 -7.56 16.17
C GLU A 510 17.46 -7.11 16.02
N ARG A 511 16.58 -7.47 16.97
CA ARG A 511 15.16 -7.11 16.96
C ARG A 511 14.86 -5.63 16.67
N PRO A 512 15.62 -4.63 17.20
CA PRO A 512 15.35 -3.22 16.94
C PRO A 512 15.64 -2.77 15.50
N ILE A 513 16.49 -3.50 14.78
CA ILE A 513 16.94 -3.14 13.42
C ILE A 513 16.42 -4.10 12.33
N SER A 514 15.90 -5.27 12.71
CA SER A 514 15.34 -6.28 11.79
C SER A 514 13.94 -5.89 11.29
N THR A 515 13.65 -6.17 10.03
CA THR A 515 12.28 -6.07 9.48
C THR A 515 11.35 -7.13 10.08
N PRO A 516 10.01 -6.90 10.07
CA PRO A 516 9.05 -7.91 10.52
C PRO A 516 9.15 -9.25 9.78
N GLU A 517 9.44 -9.23 8.48
CA GLU A 517 9.57 -10.40 7.62
C GLU A 517 10.81 -11.23 8.00
N GLU A 518 11.98 -10.59 8.09
CA GLU A 518 13.23 -11.24 8.52
C GLU A 518 13.10 -11.83 9.93
N PHE A 519 12.42 -11.13 10.85
CA PHE A 519 12.18 -11.64 12.19
C PHE A 519 11.37 -12.95 12.15
N VAL A 520 10.30 -13.02 11.35
CA VAL A 520 9.48 -14.24 11.24
C VAL A 520 10.26 -15.37 10.57
N GLU A 521 11.02 -15.08 9.52
CA GLU A 521 11.84 -16.07 8.82
C GLU A 521 12.91 -16.68 9.73
N ASN A 522 13.65 -15.84 10.46
CA ASN A 522 14.66 -16.28 11.42
C ASN A 522 14.03 -17.14 12.53
N MET A 523 12.89 -16.72 13.09
CA MET A 523 12.19 -17.50 14.12
C MET A 523 11.73 -18.88 13.60
N ASN A 524 11.21 -18.96 12.37
CA ASN A 524 10.80 -20.24 11.78
C ASN A 524 12.00 -21.16 11.55
N THR A 525 13.13 -20.61 11.10
CA THR A 525 14.37 -21.36 10.87
C THR A 525 14.93 -21.93 12.17
N ILE A 526 14.97 -21.11 13.22
CA ILE A 526 15.41 -21.53 14.56
C ILE A 526 14.46 -22.59 15.13
N ALA A 527 13.15 -22.39 15.02
CA ALA A 527 12.16 -23.37 15.47
C ALA A 527 12.32 -24.72 14.75
N LEU A 528 12.55 -24.70 13.43
CA LEU A 528 12.81 -25.91 12.66
C LEU A 528 14.11 -26.61 13.08
N GLY A 529 15.17 -25.83 13.33
CA GLY A 529 16.44 -26.35 13.85
C GLY A 529 16.28 -27.01 15.22
N GLN A 530 15.54 -26.37 16.12
CA GLN A 530 15.25 -26.88 17.47
C GLN A 530 14.38 -28.14 17.43
N ASP A 531 13.38 -28.21 16.54
CA ASP A 531 12.52 -29.40 16.38
C ASP A 531 13.32 -30.60 15.85
N ARG A 532 14.15 -30.38 14.83
CA ARG A 532 15.04 -31.43 14.30
C ARG A 532 16.00 -31.94 15.37
N LEU A 533 16.62 -31.04 16.14
CA LEU A 533 17.54 -31.45 17.20
C LEU A 533 16.83 -32.25 18.30
N ARG A 534 15.59 -31.89 18.64
CA ARG A 534 14.75 -32.65 19.56
C ARG A 534 14.47 -34.06 19.00
N GLU A 535 14.05 -34.17 17.75
CA GLU A 535 13.79 -35.47 17.10
C GLU A 535 15.04 -36.35 17.04
N ASP A 536 16.20 -35.77 16.70
CA ASP A 536 17.49 -36.47 16.68
C ASP A 536 17.84 -37.01 18.09
N THR A 537 17.64 -36.18 19.12
CA THR A 537 17.88 -36.56 20.52
C THR A 537 16.93 -37.68 20.97
N GLU A 538 15.64 -37.60 20.64
CA GLU A 538 14.65 -38.66 20.94
C GLU A 538 14.95 -39.96 20.19
N ALA A 539 15.40 -39.87 18.94
CA ALA A 539 15.80 -41.02 18.14
C ALA A 539 17.02 -41.73 18.74
N LEU A 540 18.00 -40.96 19.25
CA LEU A 540 19.14 -41.50 19.98
C LEU A 540 18.70 -42.23 21.26
N VAL A 541 17.88 -41.61 22.09
CA VAL A 541 17.29 -42.25 23.28
C VAL A 541 16.59 -43.55 22.91
N GLY A 542 15.75 -43.53 21.88
CA GLY A 542 15.03 -44.71 21.40
C GLY A 542 15.93 -45.83 20.88
N ARG A 543 17.12 -45.50 20.34
CA ARG A 543 18.14 -46.50 19.97
C ARG A 543 18.83 -47.08 21.19
N ILE A 544 19.23 -46.24 22.16
CA ILE A 544 19.84 -46.69 23.42
C ILE A 544 18.92 -47.67 24.12
N ARG A 545 17.63 -47.32 24.28
CA ARG A 545 16.62 -48.18 24.92
C ARG A 545 16.39 -49.49 24.17
N ARG A 546 16.27 -49.46 22.83
CA ARG A 546 16.07 -50.68 22.03
C ARG A 546 17.27 -51.63 22.10
N ARG A 547 18.48 -51.07 22.16
CA ARG A 547 19.72 -51.86 22.17
C ARG A 547 20.01 -52.45 23.54
N MET A 548 19.85 -51.67 24.60
CA MET A 548 20.08 -52.13 25.98
C MET A 548 18.92 -52.99 26.49
N GLY A 549 17.70 -52.81 25.98
CA GLY A 549 16.55 -53.65 26.35
C GLY A 549 16.35 -53.72 27.87
N LEU A 550 16.43 -54.92 28.44
CA LEU A 550 16.29 -55.17 29.88
C LEU A 550 17.56 -54.85 30.70
N THR A 551 18.75 -54.77 30.08
CA THR A 551 20.02 -54.50 30.78
C THR A 551 20.23 -53.01 31.06
N LEU A 552 19.41 -52.12 30.49
CA LEU A 552 19.48 -50.68 30.74
C LEU A 552 19.28 -50.34 32.23
N ASP A 553 18.36 -51.03 32.89
CA ASP A 553 18.08 -50.82 34.31
C ASP A 553 19.16 -51.42 35.22
N GLU A 554 19.97 -52.35 34.70
CA GLU A 554 21.09 -52.97 35.42
C GLU A 554 22.35 -52.08 35.37
N MET A 555 22.53 -51.30 34.30
CA MET A 555 23.69 -50.42 34.12
C MET A 555 23.37 -48.96 34.47
N THR A 556 23.76 -48.53 35.67
CA THR A 556 23.42 -47.21 36.23
C THR A 556 23.84 -46.02 35.35
N GLU A 557 25.01 -46.05 34.73
CA GLU A 557 25.48 -44.92 33.92
C GLU A 557 24.74 -44.79 32.59
N PHE A 558 24.37 -45.90 31.94
CA PHE A 558 23.56 -45.87 30.72
C PHE A 558 22.13 -45.40 30.98
N LYS A 559 21.57 -45.77 32.13
CA LYS A 559 20.28 -45.23 32.59
C LYS A 559 20.33 -43.72 32.74
N ARG A 560 21.34 -43.19 33.45
CA ARG A 560 21.54 -41.73 33.60
C ARG A 560 21.73 -41.03 32.27
N LEU A 561 22.49 -41.61 31.35
CA LEU A 561 22.68 -41.08 30.01
C LEU A 561 21.34 -40.91 29.27
N ALA A 562 20.50 -41.95 29.28
CA ALA A 562 19.17 -41.90 28.67
C ALA A 562 18.27 -40.86 29.34
N GLU A 563 18.25 -40.80 30.68
CA GLU A 563 17.47 -39.81 31.44
C GLU A 563 17.88 -38.37 31.12
N TYR A 564 19.19 -38.07 31.03
CA TYR A 564 19.65 -36.73 30.66
C TYR A 564 19.26 -36.36 29.22
N LEU A 565 19.38 -37.28 28.27
CA LEU A 565 18.96 -37.02 26.88
C LEU A 565 17.43 -36.83 26.77
N GLU A 566 16.64 -37.55 27.57
CA GLU A 566 15.19 -37.36 27.64
C GLU A 566 14.82 -35.98 28.19
N HIS A 567 15.41 -35.59 29.31
CA HIS A 567 15.20 -34.25 29.86
C HIS A 567 15.69 -33.14 28.92
N ALA A 568 16.76 -33.39 28.17
CA ALA A 568 17.19 -32.48 27.12
C ALA A 568 16.07 -32.30 26.07
N ALA A 569 15.52 -33.39 25.54
CA ALA A 569 14.43 -33.35 24.57
C ALA A 569 13.16 -32.67 25.12
N GLU A 570 12.82 -32.87 26.39
CA GLU A 570 11.71 -32.18 27.06
C GLU A 570 11.92 -30.65 27.11
N HIS A 571 13.12 -30.21 27.47
CA HIS A 571 13.46 -28.78 27.47
C HIS A 571 13.50 -28.20 26.06
N MET A 572 13.98 -28.94 25.06
CA MET A 572 13.91 -28.53 23.64
C MET A 572 12.46 -28.37 23.16
N LYS A 573 11.55 -29.24 23.62
CA LYS A 573 10.11 -29.13 23.33
C LYS A 573 9.49 -27.89 23.98
N ALA A 574 9.90 -27.55 25.20
CA ALA A 574 9.48 -26.31 25.85
C ALA A 574 10.00 -25.08 25.09
N ALA A 575 11.28 -25.08 24.68
CA ALA A 575 11.86 -24.04 23.82
C ALA A 575 11.07 -23.88 22.51
N LEU A 576 10.74 -24.99 21.84
CA LEU A 576 10.01 -25.02 20.58
C LEU A 576 8.63 -24.36 20.68
N THR A 577 7.93 -24.53 21.81
CA THR A 577 6.64 -23.88 22.07
C THR A 577 6.80 -22.35 22.04
N GLU A 578 7.80 -21.82 22.73
CA GLU A 578 8.09 -20.39 22.81
C GLU A 578 8.60 -19.82 21.46
N LEU A 579 9.45 -20.57 20.76
CA LEU A 579 9.94 -20.20 19.43
C LEU A 579 8.78 -20.13 18.41
N LYS A 580 7.88 -21.11 18.41
CA LYS A 580 6.65 -21.09 17.58
C LYS A 580 5.70 -19.96 17.98
N ALA A 581 5.66 -19.59 19.26
CA ALA A 581 4.96 -18.42 19.77
C ALA A 581 5.68 -17.08 19.46
N ARG A 582 6.83 -17.11 18.78
CA ARG A 582 7.65 -15.95 18.42
C ARG A 582 8.18 -15.17 19.64
N GLN A 583 8.47 -15.89 20.72
CA GLN A 583 8.99 -15.34 21.97
C GLN A 583 10.43 -15.81 22.20
N PRO A 584 11.44 -15.27 21.48
CA PRO A 584 12.81 -15.75 21.60
C PRO A 584 13.39 -15.56 23.01
N LYS A 585 13.02 -14.48 23.72
CA LYS A 585 13.46 -14.25 25.11
C LYS A 585 12.97 -15.34 26.07
N SER A 586 11.72 -15.78 25.90
CA SER A 586 11.14 -16.85 26.70
C SER A 586 11.74 -18.22 26.35
N ALA A 587 12.16 -18.42 25.10
CA ALA A 587 12.77 -19.66 24.62
C ALA A 587 14.20 -19.90 25.15
N LEU A 588 15.00 -18.84 25.37
CA LEU A 588 16.40 -18.96 25.80
C LEU A 588 16.59 -19.83 27.05
N GLN A 589 15.72 -19.67 28.04
CA GLN A 589 15.88 -20.40 29.30
C GLN A 589 15.69 -21.92 29.12
N PRO A 590 14.59 -22.41 28.49
CA PRO A 590 14.49 -23.80 28.07
C PRO A 590 15.66 -24.29 27.18
N GLU A 591 16.13 -23.48 26.22
CA GLU A 591 17.27 -23.86 25.37
C GLU A 591 18.56 -24.06 26.18
N GLN A 592 18.84 -23.18 27.13
CA GLN A 592 20.02 -23.30 28.03
C GLN A 592 19.91 -24.52 28.95
N ARG A 593 18.71 -24.85 29.44
CA ARG A 593 18.48 -26.08 30.21
C ARG A 593 18.67 -27.33 29.35
N ALA A 594 18.20 -27.33 28.10
CA ALA A 594 18.46 -28.42 27.17
C ALA A 594 19.98 -28.60 26.94
N LEU A 595 20.72 -27.50 26.74
CA LEU A 595 22.18 -27.54 26.61
C LEU A 595 22.85 -28.14 27.86
N GLN A 596 22.43 -27.74 29.05
CA GLN A 596 22.95 -28.31 30.30
C GLN A 596 22.73 -29.83 30.38
N GLN A 597 21.54 -30.31 30.00
CA GLN A 597 21.26 -31.75 30.03
C GLN A 597 22.09 -32.52 29.00
N LEU A 598 22.26 -31.98 27.78
CA LEU A 598 23.18 -32.55 26.79
C LEU A 598 24.63 -32.58 27.30
N MET A 599 25.08 -31.54 28.00
CA MET A 599 26.44 -31.47 28.54
C MET A 599 26.66 -32.48 29.67
N ARG A 600 25.63 -32.75 30.50
CA ARG A 600 25.66 -33.84 31.49
C ARG A 600 25.64 -35.22 30.82
N ALA A 601 24.82 -35.41 29.79
CA ALA A 601 24.84 -36.63 28.98
C ALA A 601 26.24 -36.89 28.39
N ASP A 602 26.87 -35.87 27.79
CA ASP A 602 28.24 -35.97 27.27
C ASP A 602 29.28 -36.28 28.37
N ALA A 603 29.08 -35.77 29.59
CA ALA A 603 29.95 -36.06 30.73
C ALA A 603 29.84 -37.54 31.15
N VAL A 604 28.62 -38.05 31.33
CA VAL A 604 28.36 -39.46 31.65
C VAL A 604 28.87 -40.39 30.54
N PHE A 605 28.63 -40.04 29.28
CA PHE A 605 29.12 -40.83 28.15
C PHE A 605 30.66 -40.95 28.15
N ARG A 606 31.37 -39.87 28.48
CA ARG A 606 32.82 -39.92 28.64
C ARG A 606 33.26 -40.80 29.81
N GLU A 607 32.53 -40.79 30.92
CA GLU A 607 32.82 -41.69 32.05
C GLU A 607 32.65 -43.16 31.66
N ILE A 608 31.57 -43.47 30.92
CA ILE A 608 31.33 -44.80 30.34
C ILE A 608 32.52 -45.22 29.47
N GLN A 609 32.95 -44.38 28.53
CA GLN A 609 34.11 -44.66 27.67
C GLN A 609 35.40 -44.92 28.46
N VAL A 610 35.67 -44.12 29.49
CA VAL A 610 36.85 -44.30 30.34
C VAL A 610 36.78 -45.60 31.13
N ALA A 611 35.61 -45.95 31.70
CA ALA A 611 35.41 -47.18 32.46
C ALA A 611 35.66 -48.43 31.60
N PHE A 612 35.14 -48.45 30.37
CA PHE A 612 35.38 -49.54 29.41
C PHE A 612 36.85 -49.61 28.96
N ALA A 613 37.51 -48.47 28.76
CA ALA A 613 38.94 -48.44 28.44
C ALA A 613 39.83 -49.00 29.56
N THR A 614 39.44 -48.82 30.82
CA THR A 614 40.17 -49.37 31.98
C THR A 614 39.92 -50.87 32.25
N ASN A 615 38.77 -51.43 31.81
CA ASN A 615 38.38 -52.81 32.05
C ASN A 615 38.75 -53.80 30.92
N ALA A 616 39.67 -53.43 30.02
CA ALA A 616 40.03 -54.15 28.79
C ALA A 616 40.76 -55.51 28.95
N GLN A 617 40.51 -56.25 30.04
CA GLN A 617 41.11 -57.57 30.32
C GLN A 617 40.12 -58.76 30.21
N GLY A 618 38.85 -58.53 29.86
CA GLY A 618 37.82 -59.55 29.57
C GLY A 618 37.25 -59.46 28.15
N SER A 619 36.97 -60.59 27.49
CA SER A 619 36.69 -60.65 26.04
C SER A 619 35.24 -60.40 25.62
N ASP A 620 34.26 -60.47 26.53
CA ASP A 620 32.82 -60.32 26.19
C ASP A 620 32.33 -58.86 26.29
N ASP A 621 32.71 -58.14 27.35
CA ASP A 621 32.32 -56.73 27.57
C ASP A 621 32.91 -55.75 26.52
N ARG A 622 33.93 -56.18 25.78
CA ARG A 622 34.62 -55.37 24.77
C ARG A 622 33.81 -55.22 23.48
N ALA A 623 33.06 -56.25 23.08
CA ALA A 623 32.29 -56.24 21.84
C ALA A 623 31.08 -55.29 21.94
N GLU A 624 30.39 -55.27 23.09
CA GLU A 624 29.26 -54.36 23.31
C GLU A 624 29.71 -52.90 23.39
N ALA A 625 30.86 -52.63 24.01
CA ALA A 625 31.43 -51.29 24.13
C ALA A 625 31.99 -50.73 22.81
N GLU A 626 32.72 -51.54 22.02
CA GLU A 626 33.24 -51.15 20.70
C GLU A 626 32.07 -50.90 19.72
N ASP A 627 31.08 -51.80 19.63
CA ASP A 627 29.93 -51.58 18.73
C ASP A 627 29.04 -50.39 19.16
N LEU A 628 29.05 -49.97 20.44
CA LEU A 628 28.31 -48.80 20.93
C LEU A 628 29.06 -47.50 20.69
N ALA A 629 30.38 -47.50 20.86
CA ALA A 629 31.24 -46.42 20.42
C ALA A 629 31.06 -46.19 18.91
N ASP A 630 31.02 -47.26 18.13
CA ASP A 630 30.71 -47.22 16.69
C ASP A 630 29.33 -46.65 16.40
N LEU A 631 28.30 -46.92 17.22
CA LEU A 631 26.97 -46.30 17.04
C LEU A 631 26.99 -44.79 17.24
N PHE A 632 27.67 -44.32 18.29
CA PHE A 632 27.81 -42.89 18.55
C PHE A 632 28.70 -42.21 17.50
N GLU A 633 29.75 -42.88 17.04
CA GLU A 633 30.63 -42.41 15.97
C GLU A 633 29.90 -42.35 14.63
N LEU A 634 29.12 -43.38 14.27
CA LEU A 634 28.24 -43.39 13.10
C LEU A 634 27.18 -42.28 13.15
N GLU A 635 26.68 -41.93 14.33
CA GLU A 635 25.74 -40.82 14.50
C GLU A 635 26.42 -39.46 14.35
N LEU A 636 27.60 -39.29 14.95
CA LEU A 636 28.44 -38.10 14.77
C LEU A 636 28.75 -37.90 13.29
N ASP A 637 29.15 -38.95 12.57
CA ASP A 637 29.44 -38.90 11.13
C ASP A 637 28.20 -38.64 10.29
N ARG A 638 27.06 -39.26 10.60
CA ARG A 638 25.80 -38.99 9.89
C ARG A 638 25.35 -37.54 10.06
N MET A 639 25.48 -36.99 11.27
CA MET A 639 25.11 -35.60 11.55
C MET A 639 26.09 -34.60 10.95
N LYS A 640 27.39 -34.92 10.93
CA LYS A 640 28.43 -34.11 10.28
C LYS A 640 28.20 -34.02 8.77
N ASN A 641 27.87 -35.14 8.12
CA ASN A 641 27.57 -35.19 6.68
C ASN A 641 26.29 -34.43 6.29
N GLN A 642 25.27 -34.41 7.14
CA GLN A 642 24.06 -33.60 6.93
C GLN A 642 24.32 -32.10 7.03
N TYR A 643 25.43 -31.68 7.66
CA TYR A 643 25.79 -30.28 7.80
C TYR A 643 26.64 -29.76 6.63
N GLU A 644 27.60 -30.55 6.14
CA GLU A 644 28.41 -30.19 4.96
C GLU A 644 27.55 -30.00 3.70
N THR A 645 26.37 -30.63 3.66
CA THR A 645 25.40 -30.50 2.58
C THR A 645 24.47 -29.28 2.70
N LEU A 646 24.37 -28.66 3.89
CA LEU A 646 23.58 -27.44 4.12
C LEU A 646 24.38 -26.14 4.01
N GLN A 647 25.72 -26.20 4.13
CA GLN A 647 26.62 -25.05 3.94
C GLN A 647 27.07 -24.84 2.49
N ARG A 648 26.62 -25.66 1.52
CA ARG A 648 26.99 -25.59 0.10
C ARG A 648 25.98 -24.89 -0.78
#